data_AF-A0AAW9N066-F1
#
_entry.id   AF-A0AAW9N066-F1
#
_cell.length_a   1.000
_cell.length_b   1.000
_cell.length_c   1.000
_cell.angle_alpha   90.00
_cell.angle_beta   90.00
_cell.angle_gamma   90.00
#
_symmetry.space_group_name_H-M   'P 1'
#
loop_
_entity.id
_entity.type
_entity.pdbx_description
1 polymer ?
#
loop_
_entity_poly.entity_id
_entity_poly.type
_entity_poly.pdbx_seq_one_letter_code
_entity_poly.pdbx_strand_id
1 'polypeptide(L)'
;MKKCRNIILSMLFIITNITSLIPVHVYADAGRDISSNVTSLTVDPTNITDGGNIKVKFSFDEKKQDIQPGDYLWINWPSEGNIRGEGFQKEIPLMIENKNVGTLTVRKDSAQVVFNENIKNIDSVEGWGQFEIQARNVTDTGEENTGPFTVMSGDKTATVNVTKPASGSSSSVFYYKTGDMLPEDTEHIRWFLNINNDGTYVEQPVKISDEIQSGQRLDPSTFEINQIHLGEQKVYRGEEGIQQFLQDFPGATFDFSVNDNYIEITIPKNFVNLRKIMVSYKTIIETPEQTSFENHSKAWFKEVNKPAVDGEGFNHTVKNISASGGVNGTVRGELKIFKYINGTEIGIPNVTFELRRADEQPIQGQSSILLTSNEQGEVSIKGLQVGDYVVKEKEAPNWIDFDPLSSNELKFSINENDTEGVSLPIYNKKKVTNITATKIWNGGTTPRPSIYFKLFRESTNNWEPVPDTETKRLDNGITSVTWEDIQQYDDSGNEYTFKVQEVDQNGNDYVPSGYQKIENGLVVTNENREVISVSGQKTWEDNENQDGKRPTTITVNLLADGQPIQHKEVSEKDDWHYRFTNLPKYKDGQEIIYTVTEDNVPEYSTTIDGYNIKNSYTPGKTNISIPGSHITPWKNFPEKTEREKIRNLFSQKLQIFAHTGESSEQRTNYISKRAVPKQITNKSKNILPKTSSKKSSFAVIIGLLIVTICTGIFLQKYKKV
;
A
#
# COMPACT_ATOMS: atom_id res chain seq x y z
N MET A 1 -49.26 24.27 70.52
CA MET A 1 -48.47 23.31 71.33
C MET A 1 -48.24 22.04 70.52
N LYS A 2 -47.10 21.36 70.75
CA LYS A 2 -46.85 19.89 70.77
C LYS A 2 -48.01 19.01 70.26
N LYS A 3 -47.87 18.02 69.36
CA LYS A 3 -46.72 17.16 68.92
C LYS A 3 -46.96 16.71 67.44
N CYS A 4 -46.02 16.19 66.65
CA CYS A 4 -44.56 16.22 66.67
C CYS A 4 -43.99 16.01 65.25
N ARG A 5 -42.82 16.61 65.01
CA ARG A 5 -41.94 16.43 63.84
C ARG A 5 -41.75 14.96 63.41
N ASN A 6 -41.80 14.72 62.11
CA ASN A 6 -40.63 14.26 61.34
C ASN A 6 -40.86 14.50 59.83
N ILE A 7 -40.44 15.68 59.36
CA ILE A 7 -40.30 16.04 57.96
C ILE A 7 -38.92 16.70 57.83
N ILE A 8 -38.01 16.09 57.06
CA ILE A 8 -36.74 16.59 56.50
C ILE A 8 -35.93 15.36 56.05
N LEU A 9 -35.34 15.42 54.84
CA LEU A 9 -34.89 14.30 54.01
C LEU A 9 -36.05 13.35 53.62
N SER A 10 -36.36 13.10 52.34
CA SER A 10 -35.65 13.43 51.10
C SER A 10 -36.49 14.33 50.18
N MET A 11 -35.87 15.34 49.57
CA MET A 11 -36.55 16.34 48.73
C MET A 11 -35.90 16.45 47.34
N LEU A 12 -35.97 15.36 46.57
CA LEU A 12 -35.71 15.35 45.13
C LEU A 12 -36.38 14.10 44.50
N PHE A 13 -36.72 14.16 43.21
CA PHE A 13 -37.44 13.13 42.44
C PHE A 13 -38.85 12.76 42.94
N ILE A 14 -39.88 13.33 42.29
CA ILE A 14 -40.86 12.65 41.41
C ILE A 14 -41.89 13.72 40.98
N ILE A 15 -41.62 14.38 39.85
CA ILE A 15 -42.62 15.12 39.04
C ILE A 15 -42.19 14.98 37.57
N THR A 16 -42.53 13.86 36.94
CA THR A 16 -42.40 13.64 35.48
C THR A 16 -43.33 12.51 35.05
N ASN A 17 -43.66 12.49 33.75
CA ASN A 17 -44.24 11.35 33.04
C ASN A 17 -45.69 10.94 33.42
N ILE A 18 -46.62 11.89 33.35
CA ILE A 18 -47.87 11.62 32.62
C ILE A 18 -47.75 12.28 31.25
N THR A 19 -47.13 11.55 30.33
CA THR A 19 -47.24 11.78 28.89
C THR A 19 -47.79 10.50 28.30
N SER A 20 -48.88 10.58 27.55
CA SER A 20 -49.36 9.47 26.74
C SER A 20 -48.30 9.14 25.70
N LEU A 21 -47.74 7.94 25.75
CA LEU A 21 -46.98 7.34 24.65
C LEU A 21 -47.95 7.02 23.50
N ILE A 22 -48.43 8.07 22.84
CA ILE A 22 -48.66 8.00 21.40
C ILE A 22 -47.30 7.63 20.82
N PRO A 23 -47.14 6.49 20.12
CA PRO A 23 -45.91 6.23 19.41
C PRO A 23 -45.76 7.31 18.35
N VAL A 24 -44.88 8.28 18.62
CA VAL A 24 -44.49 9.28 17.62
C VAL A 24 -43.80 8.52 16.52
N HIS A 25 -44.60 8.14 15.52
CA HIS A 25 -44.08 7.75 14.24
C HIS A 25 -43.32 8.98 13.77
N VAL A 26 -41.99 8.86 13.75
CA VAL A 26 -41.16 9.74 12.95
C VAL A 26 -41.58 9.40 11.52
N TYR A 27 -42.56 10.15 11.02
CA TYR A 27 -42.81 10.24 9.60
C TYR A 27 -41.46 10.66 9.00
N ALA A 28 -40.84 9.74 8.27
CA ALA A 28 -39.73 10.10 7.41
C ALA A 28 -40.21 11.24 6.52
N ASP A 29 -39.33 12.21 6.25
CA ASP A 29 -39.67 13.32 5.38
C ASP A 29 -40.16 12.77 4.04
N ALA A 30 -41.19 13.39 3.46
CA ALA A 30 -42.07 12.72 2.50
C ALA A 30 -41.33 12.39 1.19
N GLY A 31 -40.80 11.16 1.13
CA GLY A 31 -40.02 10.64 0.02
C GLY A 31 -40.78 10.67 -1.31
N ARG A 32 -40.04 10.59 -2.41
CA ARG A 32 -40.65 10.61 -3.74
C ARG A 32 -41.19 9.23 -4.06
N ASP A 33 -42.41 9.19 -4.58
CA ASP A 33 -42.92 7.99 -5.25
C ASP A 33 -42.14 7.79 -6.55
N ILE A 34 -41.27 6.79 -6.55
CA ILE A 34 -40.48 6.37 -7.70
C ILE A 34 -40.98 5.06 -8.29
N SER A 35 -42.23 4.65 -8.04
CA SER A 35 -42.81 3.38 -8.55
C SER A 35 -42.76 3.25 -10.07
N SER A 36 -42.59 4.36 -10.79
CA SER A 36 -42.24 4.41 -12.21
C SER A 36 -40.97 3.62 -12.54
N ASN A 37 -39.98 3.56 -11.65
CA ASN A 37 -38.72 2.82 -11.81
C ASN A 37 -38.89 1.29 -11.85
N VAL A 38 -40.09 0.76 -11.55
CA VAL A 38 -40.34 -0.68 -11.67
C VAL A 38 -40.33 -1.10 -13.14
N THR A 39 -39.35 -1.91 -13.50
CA THR A 39 -39.09 -2.40 -14.86
C THR A 39 -39.91 -3.64 -15.19
N SER A 40 -40.13 -4.51 -14.20
CA SER A 40 -40.95 -5.72 -14.33
C SER A 40 -41.87 -5.92 -13.12
N LEU A 41 -43.05 -6.49 -13.36
CA LEU A 41 -43.99 -6.95 -12.34
C LEU A 41 -44.68 -8.21 -12.88
N THR A 42 -44.72 -9.29 -12.09
CA THR A 42 -45.28 -10.59 -12.49
C THR A 42 -45.94 -11.28 -11.29
N VAL A 43 -46.89 -12.18 -11.56
CA VAL A 43 -47.54 -13.05 -10.57
C VAL A 43 -47.51 -14.51 -11.02
N ASP A 44 -47.31 -15.43 -10.09
CA ASP A 44 -47.28 -16.88 -10.33
C ASP A 44 -47.93 -17.63 -9.15
N PRO A 45 -48.88 -18.56 -9.37
CA PRO A 45 -49.53 -18.89 -10.64
C PRO A 45 -50.51 -17.80 -11.11
N THR A 46 -50.97 -17.89 -12.36
CA THR A 46 -51.92 -16.94 -12.98
C THR A 46 -53.40 -17.30 -12.79
N ASN A 47 -53.70 -18.45 -12.18
CA ASN A 47 -55.06 -18.88 -11.81
C ASN A 47 -55.00 -19.60 -10.46
N ILE A 48 -55.91 -19.28 -9.54
CA ILE A 48 -56.04 -19.88 -8.20
C ILE A 48 -57.50 -20.02 -7.78
N THR A 49 -57.77 -20.87 -6.78
CA THR A 49 -59.05 -20.88 -6.08
C THR A 49 -59.10 -19.82 -4.97
N ASP A 50 -60.28 -19.53 -4.44
CA ASP A 50 -60.43 -18.72 -3.21
C ASP A 50 -59.52 -19.23 -2.08
N GLY A 51 -58.78 -18.33 -1.43
CA GLY A 51 -57.80 -18.66 -0.38
C GLY A 51 -56.42 -19.07 -0.90
N GLY A 52 -56.19 -19.09 -2.22
CA GLY A 52 -54.90 -19.41 -2.81
C GLY A 52 -53.85 -18.30 -2.63
N ASN A 53 -52.60 -18.72 -2.43
CA ASN A 53 -51.45 -17.81 -2.49
C ASN A 53 -51.02 -17.56 -3.95
N ILE A 54 -50.66 -16.33 -4.27
CA ILE A 54 -49.82 -15.98 -5.41
C ILE A 54 -48.46 -15.48 -4.94
N LYS A 55 -47.44 -15.69 -5.75
CA LYS A 55 -46.13 -15.09 -5.61
C LYS A 55 -46.00 -13.89 -6.55
N VAL A 56 -45.84 -12.70 -5.97
CA VAL A 56 -45.47 -11.49 -6.70
C VAL A 56 -43.96 -11.47 -6.90
N LYS A 57 -43.49 -11.08 -8.08
CA LYS A 57 -42.09 -10.73 -8.33
C LYS A 57 -42.00 -9.43 -9.11
N PHE A 58 -41.10 -8.55 -8.70
CA PHE A 58 -40.84 -7.28 -9.37
C PHE A 58 -39.35 -6.99 -9.50
N SER A 59 -39.00 -6.10 -10.42
CA SER A 59 -37.65 -5.58 -10.63
C SER A 59 -37.70 -4.08 -10.85
N PHE A 60 -36.64 -3.36 -10.48
CA PHE A 60 -36.52 -1.91 -10.63
C PHE A 60 -35.10 -1.50 -11.02
N ASP A 61 -34.98 -0.35 -11.68
CA ASP A 61 -33.70 0.32 -11.89
C ASP A 61 -33.84 1.85 -11.85
N GLU A 62 -32.72 2.56 -11.71
CA GLU A 62 -32.69 4.03 -11.69
C GLU A 62 -32.90 4.69 -13.06
N LYS A 63 -33.05 3.96 -14.17
CA LYS A 63 -32.89 4.52 -15.53
C LYS A 63 -33.96 5.53 -15.95
N LYS A 64 -35.06 5.66 -15.19
CA LYS A 64 -36.07 6.72 -15.37
C LYS A 64 -35.89 7.91 -14.41
N GLN A 65 -35.31 7.68 -13.23
CA GLN A 65 -35.14 8.65 -12.15
C GLN A 65 -34.17 8.11 -11.10
N ASP A 66 -33.17 8.91 -10.71
CA ASP A 66 -32.15 8.51 -9.74
C ASP A 66 -32.76 8.23 -8.36
N ILE A 67 -32.33 7.16 -7.71
CA ILE A 67 -32.85 6.70 -6.40
C ILE A 67 -32.10 7.43 -5.28
N GLN A 68 -32.85 8.13 -4.42
CA GLN A 68 -32.31 8.96 -3.34
C GLN A 68 -32.79 8.46 -1.97
N PRO A 69 -32.10 8.82 -0.86
CA PRO A 69 -32.57 8.52 0.49
C PRO A 69 -34.01 9.00 0.73
N GLY A 70 -34.85 8.13 1.30
CA GLY A 70 -36.27 8.40 1.57
C GLY A 70 -37.21 8.01 0.42
N ASP A 71 -36.74 7.90 -0.83
CA ASP A 71 -37.58 7.48 -1.96
C ASP A 71 -38.18 6.09 -1.77
N TYR A 72 -39.32 5.82 -2.43
CA TYR A 72 -40.00 4.54 -2.32
C TYR A 72 -40.64 4.02 -3.61
N LEU A 73 -40.73 2.69 -3.70
CA LEU A 73 -41.48 1.94 -4.71
C LEU A 73 -42.72 1.33 -4.04
N TRP A 74 -43.90 1.47 -4.64
CA TRP A 74 -45.17 0.98 -4.10
C TRP A 74 -45.81 -0.08 -5.00
N ILE A 75 -46.01 -1.27 -4.43
CA ILE A 75 -46.72 -2.38 -5.05
C ILE A 75 -48.08 -2.51 -4.35
N ASN A 76 -49.15 -2.28 -5.10
CA ASN A 76 -50.52 -2.19 -4.61
C ASN A 76 -51.41 -3.29 -5.21
N TRP A 77 -52.49 -3.63 -4.51
CA TRP A 77 -53.50 -4.59 -4.94
C TRP A 77 -54.85 -4.27 -4.26
N PRO A 78 -56.00 -4.79 -4.73
CA PRO A 78 -57.26 -4.57 -4.02
C PRO A 78 -57.27 -5.31 -2.68
N SER A 79 -57.27 -4.57 -1.58
CA SER A 79 -57.44 -5.08 -0.21
C SER A 79 -58.92 -5.19 0.20
N GLU A 80 -59.82 -4.52 -0.52
CA GLU A 80 -61.26 -4.46 -0.27
C GLU A 80 -62.11 -4.99 -1.45
N GLY A 81 -63.41 -5.15 -1.24
CA GLY A 81 -64.37 -5.64 -2.23
C GLY A 81 -64.47 -7.17 -2.31
N ASN A 82 -65.10 -7.66 -3.39
CA ASN A 82 -65.39 -9.09 -3.58
C ASN A 82 -64.16 -9.91 -4.01
N ILE A 83 -63.29 -9.32 -4.84
CA ILE A 83 -62.02 -9.90 -5.24
C ILE A 83 -60.92 -9.07 -4.56
N ARG A 84 -60.32 -9.62 -3.52
CA ARG A 84 -59.38 -8.89 -2.65
C ARG A 84 -58.21 -9.78 -2.24
N GLY A 85 -57.17 -9.22 -1.63
CA GLY A 85 -56.00 -9.98 -1.25
C GLY A 85 -55.24 -9.36 -0.09
N GLU A 86 -54.52 -10.23 0.61
CA GLU A 86 -53.83 -9.92 1.85
C GLU A 86 -52.37 -10.34 1.76
N GLY A 87 -51.44 -9.38 1.80
CA GLY A 87 -50.01 -9.62 1.76
C GLY A 87 -49.50 -10.19 3.08
N PHE A 88 -48.66 -11.22 2.99
CA PHE A 88 -48.06 -11.84 4.16
C PHE A 88 -46.95 -10.96 4.74
N GLN A 89 -47.15 -10.46 5.96
CA GLN A 89 -46.30 -9.44 6.56
C GLN A 89 -44.87 -9.92 6.78
N LYS A 90 -43.90 -9.24 6.15
CA LYS A 90 -42.45 -9.48 6.26
C LYS A 90 -41.68 -8.16 6.03
N GLU A 91 -40.53 -8.02 6.67
CA GLU A 91 -39.55 -6.97 6.36
C GLU A 91 -38.26 -7.62 5.88
N ILE A 92 -37.76 -7.19 4.72
CA ILE A 92 -36.56 -7.74 4.07
C ILE A 92 -35.56 -6.59 3.81
N PRO A 93 -34.40 -6.57 4.48
CA PRO A 93 -33.37 -5.57 4.22
C PRO A 93 -32.68 -5.84 2.88
N LEU A 94 -32.46 -4.78 2.10
CA LEU A 94 -31.76 -4.80 0.82
C LEU A 94 -30.31 -4.38 1.05
N MET A 95 -29.36 -5.25 0.70
CA MET A 95 -27.98 -5.19 1.18
C MET A 95 -26.97 -5.00 0.05
N ILE A 96 -26.09 -4.00 0.16
CA ILE A 96 -24.91 -3.79 -0.70
C ILE A 96 -23.67 -3.76 0.20
N GLU A 97 -22.64 -4.55 -0.11
CA GLU A 97 -21.41 -4.66 0.70
C GLU A 97 -21.66 -4.84 2.22
N ASN A 98 -22.65 -5.65 2.58
CA ASN A 98 -23.14 -5.87 3.95
C ASN A 98 -23.71 -4.61 4.67
N LYS A 99 -24.01 -3.53 3.95
CA LYS A 99 -24.78 -2.37 4.46
C LYS A 99 -26.23 -2.46 3.97
N ASN A 100 -27.18 -2.16 4.85
CA ASN A 100 -28.60 -2.02 4.48
C ASN A 100 -28.81 -0.67 3.78
N VAL A 101 -29.20 -0.68 2.50
CA VAL A 101 -29.47 0.53 1.69
C VAL A 101 -30.96 0.82 1.51
N GLY A 102 -31.85 -0.09 1.92
CA GLY A 102 -33.30 0.07 1.88
C GLY A 102 -34.01 -1.18 2.39
N THR A 103 -35.31 -1.11 2.65
CA THR A 103 -36.11 -2.24 3.17
C THR A 103 -37.34 -2.45 2.32
N LEU A 104 -37.56 -3.69 1.86
CA LEU A 104 -38.85 -4.16 1.33
C LEU A 104 -39.75 -4.55 2.51
N THR A 105 -40.82 -3.80 2.72
CA THR A 105 -41.84 -4.05 3.73
C THR A 105 -43.11 -4.56 3.05
N VAL A 106 -43.58 -5.74 3.41
CA VAL A 106 -44.87 -6.29 2.99
C VAL A 106 -45.86 -6.11 4.12
N ARG A 107 -47.05 -5.59 3.81
CA ARG A 107 -48.18 -5.39 4.72
C ARG A 107 -49.42 -6.11 4.16
N LYS A 108 -50.50 -6.13 4.93
CA LYS A 108 -51.78 -6.75 4.54
C LYS A 108 -52.36 -6.13 3.25
N ASP A 109 -52.24 -4.81 3.08
CA ASP A 109 -52.88 -4.06 1.99
C ASP A 109 -51.94 -3.66 0.83
N SER A 110 -50.63 -3.70 1.07
CA SER A 110 -49.62 -3.12 0.17
C SER A 110 -48.22 -3.66 0.47
N ALA A 111 -47.30 -3.51 -0.48
CA ALA A 111 -45.87 -3.69 -0.23
C ALA A 111 -45.09 -2.47 -0.73
N GLN A 112 -44.06 -2.08 0.01
CA GLN A 112 -43.28 -0.88 -0.24
C GLN A 112 -41.78 -1.19 -0.10
N VAL A 113 -40.96 -0.74 -1.06
CA VAL A 113 -39.51 -0.60 -0.86
C VAL A 113 -39.25 0.84 -0.45
N VAL A 114 -38.50 1.07 0.63
CA VAL A 114 -38.05 2.41 1.05
C VAL A 114 -36.53 2.43 1.14
N PHE A 115 -35.88 3.39 0.47
CA PHE A 115 -34.42 3.54 0.48
C PHE A 115 -33.95 4.43 1.62
N ASN A 116 -32.76 4.17 2.17
CA ASN A 116 -32.21 4.90 3.32
C ASN A 116 -30.88 5.63 2.96
N GLU A 117 -30.31 6.39 3.89
CA GLU A 117 -29.08 7.18 3.67
C GLU A 117 -27.88 6.38 3.12
N ASN A 118 -27.84 5.05 3.25
CA ASN A 118 -26.75 4.24 2.67
C ASN A 118 -26.89 3.99 1.15
N ILE A 119 -28.01 4.35 0.51
CA ILE A 119 -28.11 4.36 -0.97
C ILE A 119 -27.35 5.55 -1.58
N LYS A 120 -27.05 6.55 -0.77
CA LYS A 120 -26.35 7.78 -1.17
C LYS A 120 -24.95 7.44 -1.70
N ASN A 121 -24.63 7.92 -2.90
CA ASN A 121 -23.40 7.62 -3.65
C ASN A 121 -23.32 6.19 -4.22
N ILE A 122 -24.44 5.45 -4.24
CA ILE A 122 -24.59 4.22 -5.01
C ILE A 122 -25.35 4.56 -6.28
N ASP A 123 -24.78 4.20 -7.43
CA ASP A 123 -25.37 4.45 -8.76
C ASP A 123 -25.36 3.17 -9.61
N SER A 124 -26.04 3.19 -10.76
CA SER A 124 -26.44 1.98 -11.49
C SER A 124 -27.20 1.00 -10.60
N VAL A 125 -28.08 1.54 -9.74
CA VAL A 125 -28.91 0.78 -8.82
C VAL A 125 -29.91 -0.05 -9.62
N GLU A 126 -29.78 -1.37 -9.51
CA GLU A 126 -30.70 -2.36 -10.07
C GLU A 126 -31.10 -3.34 -8.96
N GLY A 127 -32.39 -3.62 -8.83
CA GLY A 127 -32.87 -4.48 -7.75
C GLY A 127 -34.17 -5.21 -8.06
N TRP A 128 -34.55 -6.08 -7.14
CA TRP A 128 -35.68 -6.98 -7.26
C TRP A 128 -36.26 -7.37 -5.91
N GLY A 129 -37.53 -7.78 -5.92
CA GLY A 129 -38.20 -8.34 -4.76
C GLY A 129 -39.21 -9.41 -5.15
N GLN A 130 -39.43 -10.36 -4.25
CA GLN A 130 -40.55 -11.30 -4.32
C GLN A 130 -41.18 -11.47 -2.93
N PHE A 131 -42.49 -11.70 -2.93
CA PHE A 131 -43.29 -11.95 -1.73
C PHE A 131 -44.58 -12.68 -2.12
N GLU A 132 -45.37 -13.12 -1.15
CA GLU A 132 -46.66 -13.78 -1.39
C GLU A 132 -47.84 -12.94 -0.90
N ILE A 133 -48.98 -13.12 -1.56
CA ILE A 133 -50.29 -12.56 -1.21
C ILE A 133 -51.29 -13.71 -1.21
N GLN A 134 -52.13 -13.84 -0.18
CA GLN A 134 -53.32 -14.68 -0.25
C GLN A 134 -54.45 -13.89 -0.93
N ALA A 135 -54.98 -14.37 -2.05
CA ALA A 135 -56.12 -13.73 -2.71
C ALA A 135 -57.43 -14.48 -2.43
N ARG A 136 -58.52 -13.71 -2.36
CA ARG A 136 -59.85 -14.13 -1.94
C ARG A 136 -60.90 -13.71 -2.97
N ASN A 137 -61.85 -14.61 -3.25
CA ASN A 137 -63.08 -14.32 -3.97
C ASN A 137 -64.26 -14.58 -3.03
N VAL A 138 -64.72 -13.51 -2.36
CA VAL A 138 -65.83 -13.53 -1.41
C VAL A 138 -67.17 -13.13 -2.06
N THR A 139 -67.29 -13.24 -3.39
CA THR A 139 -68.54 -12.93 -4.10
C THR A 139 -69.71 -13.76 -3.55
N ASP A 140 -70.82 -13.08 -3.20
CA ASP A 140 -72.00 -13.74 -2.66
C ASP A 140 -72.81 -14.42 -3.78
N THR A 141 -72.51 -15.70 -3.99
CA THR A 141 -73.18 -16.62 -4.92
C THR A 141 -72.92 -18.06 -4.50
N GLY A 142 -73.85 -18.96 -4.82
CA GLY A 142 -73.68 -20.41 -4.71
C GLY A 142 -73.17 -21.09 -5.99
N GLU A 143 -73.12 -20.37 -7.11
CA GLU A 143 -72.54 -20.85 -8.37
C GLU A 143 -71.03 -20.60 -8.41
N GLU A 144 -70.34 -21.19 -9.40
CA GLU A 144 -68.92 -20.90 -9.63
C GLU A 144 -68.75 -19.45 -10.09
N ASN A 145 -67.76 -18.76 -9.55
CA ASN A 145 -67.44 -17.38 -9.89
C ASN A 145 -65.93 -17.20 -10.04
N THR A 146 -65.49 -16.58 -11.12
CA THR A 146 -64.08 -16.20 -11.33
C THR A 146 -63.99 -14.70 -11.53
N GLY A 147 -63.10 -14.05 -10.77
CA GLY A 147 -62.85 -12.60 -10.88
C GLY A 147 -61.35 -12.28 -10.95
N PRO A 148 -60.96 -11.18 -11.62
CA PRO A 148 -59.56 -10.78 -11.74
C PRO A 148 -59.06 -10.07 -10.48
N PHE A 149 -57.93 -10.52 -9.95
CA PHE A 149 -57.16 -9.82 -8.93
C PHE A 149 -55.89 -9.25 -9.59
N THR A 150 -55.70 -7.94 -9.51
CA THR A 150 -54.61 -7.23 -10.22
C THR A 150 -53.67 -6.56 -9.22
N VAL A 151 -52.39 -6.90 -9.33
CA VAL A 151 -51.27 -6.24 -8.64
C VAL A 151 -50.72 -5.15 -9.56
N MET A 152 -50.34 -3.99 -9.00
CA MET A 152 -49.97 -2.78 -9.73
C MET A 152 -48.73 -2.12 -9.11
N SER A 153 -47.84 -1.57 -9.94
CA SER A 153 -46.71 -0.74 -9.50
C SER A 153 -46.27 0.18 -10.63
N GLY A 154 -46.38 1.50 -10.46
CA GLY A 154 -46.06 2.47 -11.50
C GLY A 154 -46.89 2.25 -12.77
N ASP A 155 -46.21 2.09 -13.92
CA ASP A 155 -46.85 1.73 -15.20
C ASP A 155 -47.05 0.22 -15.41
N LYS A 156 -46.73 -0.63 -14.43
CA LYS A 156 -46.80 -2.10 -14.53
C LYS A 156 -48.02 -2.67 -13.82
N THR A 157 -48.64 -3.67 -14.42
CA THR A 157 -49.74 -4.45 -13.85
C THR A 157 -49.55 -5.94 -14.12
N ALA A 158 -50.06 -6.79 -13.21
CA ALA A 158 -50.07 -8.23 -13.35
C ALA A 158 -51.36 -8.80 -12.73
N THR A 159 -52.06 -9.68 -13.44
CA THR A 159 -53.40 -10.17 -13.05
C THR A 159 -53.42 -11.69 -12.88
N VAL A 160 -54.08 -12.14 -11.82
CA VAL A 160 -54.45 -13.55 -11.56
C VAL A 160 -55.97 -13.69 -11.60
N ASN A 161 -56.48 -14.83 -12.06
CA ASN A 161 -57.89 -15.19 -11.89
C ASN A 161 -58.10 -15.88 -10.54
N VAL A 162 -59.08 -15.42 -9.74
CA VAL A 162 -59.45 -16.02 -8.45
C VAL A 162 -60.83 -16.66 -8.57
N THR A 163 -60.87 -17.99 -8.57
CA THR A 163 -62.09 -18.80 -8.74
C THR A 163 -62.65 -19.24 -7.39
N LYS A 164 -63.82 -18.72 -7.03
CA LYS A 164 -64.68 -19.32 -6.01
C LYS A 164 -65.44 -20.49 -6.67
N PRO A 165 -65.20 -21.76 -6.28
CA PRO A 165 -65.96 -22.88 -6.81
C PRO A 165 -67.43 -22.83 -6.37
N ALA A 166 -68.31 -23.50 -7.11
CA ALA A 166 -69.71 -23.64 -6.72
C ALA A 166 -69.87 -24.31 -5.34
N SER A 167 -70.89 -23.88 -4.59
CA SER A 167 -71.17 -24.33 -3.22
C SER A 167 -71.72 -25.76 -3.20
N GLY A 168 -70.81 -26.75 -3.21
CA GLY A 168 -71.17 -28.16 -3.08
C GLY A 168 -71.54 -28.57 -1.65
N SER A 169 -72.53 -29.45 -1.51
CA SER A 169 -72.88 -30.10 -0.25
C SER A 169 -71.93 -31.27 0.04
N SER A 170 -70.68 -30.98 0.42
CA SER A 170 -69.78 -32.03 0.92
C SER A 170 -70.24 -32.53 2.30
N SER A 171 -70.32 -33.85 2.46
CA SER A 171 -70.34 -34.46 3.80
C SER A 171 -69.00 -34.18 4.48
N SER A 172 -69.00 -33.84 5.77
CA SER A 172 -67.75 -33.66 6.49
C SER A 172 -67.13 -35.01 6.88
N VAL A 173 -65.87 -34.98 7.31
CA VAL A 173 -65.23 -36.14 7.95
C VAL A 173 -65.25 -35.96 9.46
N PHE A 174 -65.39 -37.06 10.20
CA PHE A 174 -65.57 -36.98 11.66
C PHE A 174 -64.40 -36.26 12.34
N TYR A 175 -63.17 -36.60 11.98
CA TYR A 175 -61.98 -35.91 12.45
C TYR A 175 -61.09 -35.52 11.27
N TYR A 176 -60.54 -34.31 11.31
CA TYR A 176 -59.39 -33.92 10.49
C TYR A 176 -58.53 -32.87 11.19
N LYS A 177 -57.23 -32.91 10.91
CA LYS A 177 -56.30 -31.85 11.23
C LYS A 177 -56.16 -30.90 10.03
N THR A 178 -56.04 -29.61 10.30
CA THR A 178 -55.53 -28.64 9.32
C THR A 178 -54.69 -27.58 10.00
N GLY A 179 -54.07 -26.70 9.22
CA GLY A 179 -53.30 -25.57 9.70
C GLY A 179 -53.03 -24.56 8.59
N ASP A 180 -52.77 -23.32 8.98
CA ASP A 180 -52.47 -22.22 8.07
C ASP A 180 -51.54 -21.19 8.72
N MET A 181 -51.11 -20.19 7.94
CA MET A 181 -50.44 -18.98 8.41
C MET A 181 -51.33 -17.79 8.08
N LEU A 182 -51.41 -16.81 8.99
CA LEU A 182 -52.18 -15.58 8.74
C LEU A 182 -51.33 -14.55 7.97
N PRO A 183 -51.92 -13.78 7.05
CA PRO A 183 -51.22 -12.69 6.40
C PRO A 183 -50.67 -11.64 7.39
N GLU A 184 -51.43 -11.28 8.42
CA GLU A 184 -51.01 -10.38 9.50
C GLU A 184 -50.06 -10.98 10.55
N ASP A 185 -49.79 -12.30 10.52
CA ASP A 185 -49.01 -12.98 11.56
C ASP A 185 -48.22 -14.15 10.96
N THR A 186 -47.02 -13.81 10.46
CA THR A 186 -46.10 -14.75 9.80
C THR A 186 -44.98 -15.25 10.72
N GLU A 187 -45.10 -14.98 12.02
CA GLU A 187 -44.24 -15.53 13.09
C GLU A 187 -44.89 -16.76 13.75
N HIS A 188 -46.20 -16.97 13.52
CA HIS A 188 -46.95 -18.10 14.06
C HIS A 188 -47.63 -18.92 12.96
N ILE A 189 -47.93 -20.17 13.30
CA ILE A 189 -48.73 -21.09 12.50
C ILE A 189 -49.95 -21.47 13.32
N ARG A 190 -51.14 -21.35 12.74
CA ARG A 190 -52.38 -21.82 13.36
C ARG A 190 -52.58 -23.29 13.03
N TRP A 191 -52.91 -24.08 14.04
CA TRP A 191 -53.27 -25.48 13.88
C TRP A 191 -54.69 -25.71 14.41
N PHE A 192 -55.42 -26.63 13.78
CA PHE A 192 -56.82 -26.92 14.07
C PHE A 192 -57.06 -28.44 14.14
N LEU A 193 -57.60 -28.91 15.26
CA LEU A 193 -58.07 -30.27 15.50
C LEU A 193 -59.61 -30.23 15.45
N ASN A 194 -60.19 -30.67 14.32
CA ASN A 194 -61.62 -30.50 14.04
C ASN A 194 -62.34 -31.82 14.29
N ILE A 195 -63.09 -31.91 15.39
CA ILE A 195 -63.65 -33.14 15.96
C ILE A 195 -65.19 -33.14 15.85
N ASN A 196 -65.73 -34.26 15.40
CA ASN A 196 -67.15 -34.52 15.16
C ASN A 196 -67.83 -33.46 14.29
N ASN A 197 -67.27 -33.19 13.11
CA ASN A 197 -67.70 -32.07 12.25
C ASN A 197 -69.13 -32.16 11.73
N ASP A 198 -69.73 -33.35 11.66
CA ASP A 198 -71.15 -33.53 11.32
C ASP A 198 -72.07 -33.53 12.55
N GLY A 199 -71.53 -33.66 13.77
CA GLY A 199 -72.32 -33.79 15.00
C GLY A 199 -73.01 -35.16 15.12
N THR A 200 -72.31 -36.25 14.78
CA THR A 200 -72.82 -37.62 14.87
C THR A 200 -72.76 -38.16 16.31
N TYR A 201 -73.20 -39.42 16.48
CA TYR A 201 -73.07 -40.18 17.73
C TYR A 201 -71.84 -41.09 17.70
N VAL A 202 -71.17 -41.23 18.84
CA VAL A 202 -70.02 -42.12 19.04
C VAL A 202 -70.29 -43.18 20.12
N GLU A 203 -69.74 -44.38 19.91
CA GLU A 203 -69.92 -45.53 20.80
C GLU A 203 -68.92 -45.54 21.98
N GLN A 204 -67.76 -44.89 21.79
CA GLN A 204 -66.62 -44.82 22.72
C GLN A 204 -66.14 -43.37 22.92
N PRO A 205 -65.35 -43.05 23.96
CA PRO A 205 -64.69 -41.74 24.09
C PRO A 205 -63.83 -41.41 22.86
N VAL A 206 -63.71 -40.13 22.52
CA VAL A 206 -62.76 -39.68 21.49
C VAL A 206 -61.45 -39.33 22.17
N LYS A 207 -60.33 -39.85 21.67
CA LYS A 207 -58.99 -39.42 22.05
C LYS A 207 -58.23 -38.91 20.82
N ILE A 208 -57.48 -37.83 20.98
CA ILE A 208 -56.56 -37.26 19.99
C ILE A 208 -55.18 -37.14 20.66
N SER A 209 -54.12 -37.47 19.91
CA SER A 209 -52.71 -37.23 20.28
C SER A 209 -52.08 -36.39 19.18
N ASP A 210 -51.26 -35.39 19.53
CA ASP A 210 -50.69 -34.40 18.61
C ASP A 210 -49.20 -34.19 18.88
N GLU A 211 -48.38 -34.37 17.86
CA GLU A 211 -46.91 -34.35 17.90
C GLU A 211 -46.40 -33.26 16.93
N ILE A 212 -46.05 -32.10 17.49
CA ILE A 212 -45.66 -30.89 16.77
C ILE A 212 -44.18 -31.01 16.35
N GLN A 213 -43.92 -31.07 15.04
CA GLN A 213 -42.56 -31.34 14.54
C GLN A 213 -41.65 -30.11 14.65
N SER A 214 -40.34 -30.34 14.61
CA SER A 214 -39.30 -29.33 14.88
C SER A 214 -39.35 -28.10 13.95
N GLY A 215 -38.86 -26.98 14.47
CA GLY A 215 -38.81 -25.68 13.78
C GLY A 215 -39.91 -24.70 14.22
N GLN A 216 -40.85 -25.19 15.03
CA GLN A 216 -41.91 -24.41 15.67
C GLN A 216 -42.08 -24.88 17.13
N ARG A 217 -42.63 -24.04 18.01
CA ARG A 217 -42.92 -24.38 19.42
C ARG A 217 -44.33 -23.97 19.83
N LEU A 218 -45.04 -24.82 20.57
CA LEU A 218 -46.37 -24.55 21.11
C LEU A 218 -46.44 -23.27 21.96
N ASP A 219 -47.47 -22.45 21.76
CA ASP A 219 -47.85 -21.36 22.65
C ASP A 219 -49.21 -21.64 23.33
N PRO A 220 -49.23 -22.12 24.59
CA PRO A 220 -50.46 -22.43 25.32
C PRO A 220 -51.39 -21.24 25.57
N SER A 221 -50.87 -20.00 25.55
CA SER A 221 -51.71 -18.81 25.75
C SER A 221 -52.73 -18.63 24.61
N THR A 222 -52.46 -19.24 23.45
CA THR A 222 -53.25 -19.12 22.22
C THR A 222 -54.27 -20.24 22.02
N PHE A 223 -54.41 -21.18 22.96
CA PHE A 223 -55.44 -22.22 22.88
C PHE A 223 -56.85 -21.61 22.79
N GLU A 224 -57.64 -22.06 21.84
CA GLU A 224 -59.08 -21.81 21.75
C GLU A 224 -59.82 -23.13 21.52
N ILE A 225 -60.80 -23.43 22.39
CA ILE A 225 -61.71 -24.56 22.21
C ILE A 225 -63.08 -23.99 21.89
N ASN A 226 -63.50 -24.11 20.62
CA ASN A 226 -64.82 -23.71 20.16
C ASN A 226 -65.72 -24.95 20.05
N GLN A 227 -66.79 -25.01 20.84
CA GLN A 227 -67.77 -26.09 20.78
C GLN A 227 -69.13 -25.58 20.31
N ILE A 228 -69.84 -26.39 19.52
CA ILE A 228 -71.22 -26.13 19.08
C ILE A 228 -72.06 -27.37 19.36
N HIS A 229 -73.15 -27.23 20.12
CA HIS A 229 -74.07 -28.31 20.47
C HIS A 229 -75.51 -27.87 20.30
N LEU A 230 -76.30 -28.59 19.48
CA LEU A 230 -77.71 -28.28 19.21
C LEU A 230 -78.00 -26.82 18.76
N GLY A 231 -76.98 -26.11 18.26
CA GLY A 231 -77.05 -24.70 17.87
C GLY A 231 -76.41 -23.73 18.87
N GLU A 232 -76.17 -24.15 20.11
CA GLU A 232 -75.50 -23.33 21.13
C GLU A 232 -73.97 -23.41 20.99
N GLN A 233 -73.34 -22.26 20.73
CA GLN A 233 -71.90 -22.11 20.69
C GLN A 233 -71.35 -21.67 22.06
N LYS A 234 -70.24 -22.27 22.51
CA LYS A 234 -69.47 -21.81 23.68
C LYS A 234 -67.99 -21.92 23.35
N VAL A 235 -67.20 -20.95 23.79
CA VAL A 235 -65.77 -20.86 23.44
C VAL A 235 -64.94 -20.64 24.70
N TYR A 236 -63.86 -21.40 24.82
CA TYR A 236 -62.89 -21.36 25.91
C TYR A 236 -61.55 -20.87 25.36
N ARG A 237 -60.81 -20.03 26.10
CA ARG A 237 -59.56 -19.40 25.61
C ARG A 237 -58.44 -19.43 26.65
N GLY A 238 -57.21 -19.65 26.18
CA GLY A 238 -56.01 -19.79 26.99
C GLY A 238 -56.06 -20.98 27.96
N GLU A 239 -55.06 -21.06 28.82
CA GLU A 239 -54.93 -22.12 29.83
C GLU A 239 -56.09 -22.11 30.85
N GLU A 240 -56.59 -20.94 31.24
CA GLU A 240 -57.80 -20.80 32.07
C GLU A 240 -59.04 -21.36 31.36
N GLY A 241 -59.13 -21.17 30.04
CA GLY A 241 -60.15 -21.76 29.19
C GLY A 241 -60.13 -23.29 29.20
N ILE A 242 -58.94 -23.91 29.17
CA ILE A 242 -58.80 -25.36 29.31
C ILE A 242 -59.34 -25.81 30.68
N GLN A 243 -59.00 -25.11 31.77
CA GLN A 243 -59.52 -25.44 33.09
C GLN A 243 -61.05 -25.29 33.18
N GLN A 244 -61.64 -24.30 32.51
CA GLN A 244 -63.10 -24.14 32.43
C GLN A 244 -63.75 -25.24 31.56
N PHE A 245 -63.13 -25.62 30.44
CA PHE A 245 -63.58 -26.74 29.61
C PHE A 245 -63.58 -28.06 30.40
N LEU A 246 -62.51 -28.37 31.15
CA LEU A 246 -62.43 -29.59 31.96
C LEU A 246 -63.48 -29.64 33.10
N GLN A 247 -63.88 -28.47 33.63
CA GLN A 247 -64.99 -28.36 34.60
C GLN A 247 -66.37 -28.59 33.95
N ASP A 248 -66.59 -28.03 32.75
CA ASP A 248 -67.83 -28.19 31.99
C ASP A 248 -67.97 -29.60 31.36
N PHE A 249 -66.87 -30.34 31.20
CA PHE A 249 -66.81 -31.67 30.59
C PHE A 249 -66.19 -32.72 31.54
N PRO A 250 -66.82 -33.04 32.70
CA PRO A 250 -66.27 -33.97 33.69
C PRO A 250 -65.79 -35.32 33.12
N GLY A 251 -64.52 -35.64 33.35
CA GLY A 251 -63.87 -36.85 32.84
C GLY A 251 -63.23 -36.71 31.46
N ALA A 252 -63.23 -35.50 30.87
CA ALA A 252 -62.28 -35.16 29.83
C ALA A 252 -60.86 -34.96 30.39
N THR A 253 -59.85 -35.10 29.52
CA THR A 253 -58.46 -34.70 29.78
C THR A 253 -57.96 -33.82 28.65
N PHE A 254 -57.02 -32.93 28.97
CA PHE A 254 -56.36 -32.04 28.03
C PHE A 254 -54.96 -31.78 28.59
N ASP A 255 -54.02 -32.62 28.19
CA ASP A 255 -52.65 -32.66 28.67
C ASP A 255 -51.73 -32.11 27.56
N PHE A 256 -50.77 -31.25 27.89
CA PHE A 256 -49.84 -30.71 26.89
C PHE A 256 -48.44 -30.48 27.47
N SER A 257 -47.43 -30.46 26.60
CA SER A 257 -46.06 -30.09 26.94
C SER A 257 -45.46 -29.17 25.88
N VAL A 258 -44.94 -28.03 26.32
CA VAL A 258 -44.21 -27.08 25.46
C VAL A 258 -42.78 -27.59 25.17
N ASN A 259 -42.21 -28.40 26.07
CA ASN A 259 -40.86 -28.96 25.91
C ASN A 259 -40.85 -30.15 24.95
N ASP A 260 -41.86 -31.03 25.07
CA ASP A 260 -42.02 -32.21 24.21
C ASP A 260 -42.88 -31.91 22.96
N ASN A 261 -43.35 -30.66 22.83
CA ASN A 261 -44.12 -30.14 21.70
C ASN A 261 -45.37 -31.00 21.41
N TYR A 262 -46.14 -31.28 22.47
CA TYR A 262 -47.11 -32.37 22.51
C TYR A 262 -48.47 -31.94 23.09
N ILE A 263 -49.56 -32.53 22.59
CA ILE A 263 -50.93 -32.38 23.14
C ILE A 263 -51.66 -33.74 23.11
N GLU A 264 -52.29 -34.13 24.22
CA GLU A 264 -53.25 -35.23 24.28
C GLU A 264 -54.61 -34.74 24.80
N ILE A 265 -55.68 -35.12 24.13
CA ILE A 265 -57.06 -34.71 24.47
C ILE A 265 -57.94 -35.94 24.49
N THR A 266 -58.63 -36.22 25.60
CA THR A 266 -59.66 -37.27 25.68
C THR A 266 -61.00 -36.66 26.09
N ILE A 267 -62.08 -36.99 25.39
CA ILE A 267 -63.42 -36.46 25.63
C ILE A 267 -64.44 -37.62 25.74
N PRO A 268 -65.17 -37.76 26.88
CA PRO A 268 -66.17 -38.81 27.06
C PRO A 268 -67.31 -38.74 26.03
N LYS A 269 -67.76 -39.92 25.58
CA LYS A 269 -68.72 -40.05 24.46
C LYS A 269 -70.00 -39.25 24.62
N ASN A 270 -70.52 -39.14 25.84
CA ASN A 270 -71.74 -38.41 26.17
C ASN A 270 -71.60 -36.89 25.94
N PHE A 271 -70.38 -36.36 25.95
CA PHE A 271 -70.12 -34.96 25.61
C PHE A 271 -69.81 -34.75 24.13
N VAL A 272 -69.23 -35.73 23.42
CA VAL A 272 -68.97 -35.64 21.97
C VAL A 272 -70.25 -35.79 21.13
N ASN A 273 -71.22 -36.60 21.59
CA ASN A 273 -72.48 -36.83 20.89
C ASN A 273 -73.21 -35.51 20.55
N LEU A 274 -73.58 -35.35 19.27
CA LEU A 274 -74.24 -34.14 18.74
C LEU A 274 -73.47 -32.82 18.99
N ARG A 275 -72.15 -32.88 19.20
CA ARG A 275 -71.31 -31.71 19.49
C ARG A 275 -70.13 -31.64 18.54
N LYS A 276 -70.03 -30.54 17.80
CA LYS A 276 -68.86 -30.19 16.99
C LYS A 276 -67.85 -29.51 17.90
N ILE A 277 -66.57 -29.88 17.85
CA ILE A 277 -65.52 -29.33 18.71
C ILE A 277 -64.30 -29.02 17.83
N MET A 278 -63.91 -27.75 17.76
CA MET A 278 -62.67 -27.30 17.15
C MET A 278 -61.72 -26.89 18.27
N VAL A 279 -60.56 -27.53 18.35
CA VAL A 279 -59.45 -27.08 19.19
C VAL A 279 -58.41 -26.44 18.28
N SER A 280 -58.12 -25.17 18.50
CA SER A 280 -57.07 -24.44 17.78
C SER A 280 -56.02 -23.88 18.72
N TYR A 281 -54.80 -23.72 18.21
CA TYR A 281 -53.65 -23.15 18.91
C TYR A 281 -52.67 -22.59 17.88
N LYS A 282 -51.74 -21.77 18.35
CA LYS A 282 -50.59 -21.32 17.56
C LYS A 282 -49.31 -22.06 17.97
N THR A 283 -48.40 -22.15 17.02
CA THR A 283 -46.99 -22.46 17.28
C THR A 283 -46.12 -21.33 16.77
N ILE A 284 -45.24 -20.80 17.61
CA ILE A 284 -44.21 -19.80 17.28
C ILE A 284 -43.18 -20.46 16.35
N ILE A 285 -42.76 -19.79 15.28
CA ILE A 285 -41.70 -20.27 14.38
C ILE A 285 -40.33 -19.98 15.02
N GLU A 286 -39.52 -21.03 15.19
CA GLU A 286 -38.16 -20.94 15.74
C GLU A 286 -37.08 -21.10 14.65
N THR A 287 -37.44 -21.60 13.46
CA THR A 287 -36.55 -21.68 12.28
C THR A 287 -37.17 -20.98 11.06
N PRO A 288 -37.06 -19.64 10.94
CA PRO A 288 -37.68 -18.86 9.86
C PRO A 288 -37.27 -19.28 8.42
N GLU A 289 -36.11 -19.91 8.26
CA GLU A 289 -35.59 -20.42 6.98
C GLU A 289 -36.22 -21.76 6.54
N GLN A 290 -36.98 -22.44 7.41
CA GLN A 290 -37.55 -23.75 7.12
C GLN A 290 -38.71 -23.63 6.12
N THR A 291 -38.68 -24.39 5.03
CA THR A 291 -39.62 -24.22 3.90
C THR A 291 -41.05 -24.70 4.17
N SER A 292 -41.24 -25.58 5.16
CA SER A 292 -42.54 -26.05 5.61
C SER A 292 -42.47 -26.63 7.02
N PHE A 293 -43.58 -26.55 7.74
CA PHE A 293 -43.73 -27.03 9.11
C PHE A 293 -44.77 -28.14 9.13
N GLU A 294 -44.43 -29.25 9.78
CA GLU A 294 -45.31 -30.40 9.91
C GLU A 294 -45.86 -30.51 11.33
N ASN A 295 -47.06 -31.08 11.44
CA ASN A 295 -47.64 -31.41 12.72
C ASN A 295 -48.47 -32.69 12.55
N HIS A 296 -48.15 -33.70 13.34
CA HIS A 296 -48.61 -35.08 13.15
C HIS A 296 -49.63 -35.42 14.25
N SER A 297 -50.84 -35.85 13.90
CA SER A 297 -51.84 -36.25 14.90
C SER A 297 -52.33 -37.67 14.69
N LYS A 298 -52.79 -38.30 15.78
CA LYS A 298 -53.38 -39.64 15.80
C LYS A 298 -54.73 -39.57 16.50
N ALA A 299 -55.73 -40.29 15.98
CA ALA A 299 -57.09 -40.25 16.53
C ALA A 299 -57.62 -41.64 16.91
N TRP A 300 -58.47 -41.66 17.93
CA TRP A 300 -59.20 -42.84 18.41
C TRP A 300 -60.67 -42.48 18.58
N PHE A 301 -61.53 -43.05 17.75
CA PHE A 301 -62.98 -42.84 17.82
C PHE A 301 -63.75 -43.97 17.14
N LYS A 302 -65.03 -44.10 17.47
CA LYS A 302 -65.94 -45.00 16.76
C LYS A 302 -67.31 -44.33 16.65
N GLU A 303 -67.63 -43.88 15.45
CA GLU A 303 -68.97 -43.42 15.11
C GLU A 303 -69.96 -44.59 15.03
N VAL A 304 -71.20 -44.35 15.40
CA VAL A 304 -72.28 -45.36 15.32
C VAL A 304 -72.44 -45.84 13.87
N ASN A 305 -72.48 -47.16 13.68
CA ASN A 305 -72.59 -47.86 12.39
C ASN A 305 -71.41 -47.67 11.41
N LYS A 306 -70.26 -47.15 11.84
CA LYS A 306 -69.02 -47.07 11.06
C LYS A 306 -67.89 -47.91 11.70
N PRO A 307 -66.80 -48.21 10.98
CA PRO A 307 -65.59 -48.79 11.58
C PRO A 307 -65.05 -47.93 12.73
N ALA A 308 -64.30 -48.57 13.63
CA ALA A 308 -63.51 -47.85 14.61
C ALA A 308 -62.20 -47.35 13.98
N VAL A 309 -61.79 -46.14 14.35
CA VAL A 309 -60.48 -45.56 14.07
C VAL A 309 -59.65 -45.71 15.34
N ASP A 310 -58.45 -46.30 15.21
CA ASP A 310 -57.58 -46.68 16.33
C ASP A 310 -56.13 -46.32 15.99
N GLY A 311 -55.72 -45.10 16.37
CA GLY A 311 -54.36 -44.59 16.17
C GLY A 311 -54.01 -44.19 14.73
N GLU A 312 -55.01 -44.05 13.85
CA GLU A 312 -54.81 -43.59 12.47
C GLU A 312 -54.25 -42.16 12.44
N GLY A 313 -53.33 -41.90 11.50
CA GLY A 313 -52.58 -40.65 11.40
C GLY A 313 -53.24 -39.61 10.50
N PHE A 314 -53.43 -38.39 11.02
CA PHE A 314 -54.02 -37.24 10.34
C PHE A 314 -53.01 -36.08 10.31
N ASN A 315 -51.86 -36.32 9.68
CA ASN A 315 -50.77 -35.35 9.61
C ASN A 315 -51.13 -34.18 8.67
N HIS A 316 -50.63 -32.98 8.97
CA HIS A 316 -50.79 -31.80 8.11
C HIS A 316 -49.49 -30.99 8.03
N THR A 317 -49.28 -30.34 6.88
CA THR A 317 -48.08 -29.57 6.56
C THR A 317 -48.47 -28.16 6.13
N VAL A 318 -47.93 -27.14 6.79
CA VAL A 318 -48.08 -25.74 6.38
C VAL A 318 -46.80 -25.31 5.67
N LYS A 319 -46.93 -24.76 4.45
CA LYS A 319 -45.78 -24.15 3.76
C LYS A 319 -45.41 -22.84 4.44
N ASN A 320 -44.12 -22.60 4.62
CA ASN A 320 -43.64 -21.29 5.03
C ASN A 320 -43.76 -20.30 3.86
N ILE A 321 -43.91 -19.03 4.18
CA ILE A 321 -44.08 -17.95 3.20
C ILE A 321 -42.73 -17.45 2.73
N SER A 322 -42.55 -17.41 1.41
CA SER A 322 -41.31 -16.91 0.82
C SER A 322 -41.38 -15.43 0.45
N ALA A 323 -40.60 -14.62 1.17
CA ALA A 323 -40.30 -13.24 0.83
C ALA A 323 -38.78 -13.04 0.77
N SER A 324 -38.28 -12.35 -0.24
CA SER A 324 -36.86 -12.02 -0.38
C SER A 324 -36.67 -10.87 -1.37
N GLY A 325 -35.56 -10.15 -1.26
CA GLY A 325 -35.18 -9.12 -2.23
C GLY A 325 -33.67 -9.00 -2.31
N GLY A 326 -33.22 -8.27 -3.32
CA GLY A 326 -31.81 -7.98 -3.53
C GLY A 326 -31.65 -6.70 -4.34
N VAL A 327 -30.52 -6.03 -4.16
CA VAL A 327 -30.17 -4.81 -4.87
C VAL A 327 -28.67 -4.81 -5.11
N ASN A 328 -28.27 -4.37 -6.30
CA ASN A 328 -26.89 -4.15 -6.69
C ASN A 328 -26.72 -2.67 -7.04
N GLY A 329 -25.48 -2.21 -7.04
CA GLY A 329 -25.10 -0.87 -7.47
C GLY A 329 -23.59 -0.67 -7.37
N THR A 330 -23.11 0.45 -7.87
CA THR A 330 -21.69 0.82 -7.98
C THR A 330 -21.42 2.04 -7.11
N VAL A 331 -20.39 1.97 -6.27
CA VAL A 331 -19.90 3.12 -5.49
C VAL A 331 -19.13 4.06 -6.42
N ARG A 332 -19.69 5.21 -6.81
CA ARG A 332 -19.02 6.20 -7.67
C ARG A 332 -17.96 7.01 -6.91
N GLY A 333 -17.23 7.83 -7.67
CA GLY A 333 -16.30 8.85 -7.16
C GLY A 333 -15.03 8.27 -6.57
N GLU A 334 -14.12 7.79 -7.43
CA GLU A 334 -12.72 7.54 -7.05
C GLU A 334 -11.86 8.77 -7.37
N LEU A 335 -11.06 9.21 -6.40
CA LEU A 335 -9.90 10.07 -6.62
C LEU A 335 -8.63 9.23 -6.51
N LYS A 336 -7.76 9.31 -7.51
CA LYS A 336 -6.38 8.81 -7.48
C LYS A 336 -5.42 10.00 -7.51
N ILE A 337 -4.45 10.02 -6.60
CA ILE A 337 -3.34 10.99 -6.63
C ILE A 337 -2.05 10.23 -6.90
N PHE A 338 -1.25 10.72 -7.84
CA PHE A 338 0.05 10.16 -8.20
C PHE A 338 1.15 11.17 -7.89
N LYS A 339 1.86 10.97 -6.77
CA LYS A 339 2.91 11.86 -6.28
C LYS A 339 4.26 11.45 -6.86
N TYR A 340 4.79 12.26 -7.78
CA TYR A 340 6.05 11.96 -8.48
C TYR A 340 7.16 13.00 -8.22
N ILE A 341 8.41 12.56 -8.44
CA ILE A 341 9.58 13.45 -8.58
C ILE A 341 9.48 14.14 -9.94
N ASN A 342 9.56 15.48 -9.94
CA ASN A 342 9.34 16.34 -11.11
C ASN A 342 10.24 15.97 -12.30
N GLY A 343 9.63 15.58 -13.42
CA GLY A 343 10.31 15.13 -14.63
C GLY A 343 10.53 13.62 -14.73
N THR A 344 9.95 12.83 -13.81
CA THR A 344 10.05 11.36 -13.77
C THR A 344 8.70 10.72 -13.42
N GLU A 345 8.61 9.40 -13.55
CA GLU A 345 7.52 8.56 -13.03
C GLU A 345 7.86 7.91 -11.68
N ILE A 346 8.92 8.39 -10.99
CA ILE A 346 9.35 7.84 -9.70
C ILE A 346 8.47 8.40 -8.58
N GLY A 347 7.79 7.51 -7.87
CA GLY A 347 6.90 7.82 -6.75
C GLY A 347 7.60 8.46 -5.55
N ILE A 348 6.90 9.35 -4.84
CA ILE A 348 7.35 9.91 -3.56
C ILE A 348 6.43 9.37 -2.45
N PRO A 349 6.90 8.44 -1.59
CA PRO A 349 6.15 7.96 -0.44
C PRO A 349 6.06 8.98 0.69
N ASN A 350 5.12 8.76 1.61
CA ASN A 350 4.96 9.54 2.84
C ASN A 350 4.74 11.05 2.63
N VAL A 351 4.09 11.42 1.52
CA VAL A 351 3.54 12.77 1.32
C VAL A 351 2.08 12.79 1.74
N THR A 352 1.72 13.72 2.62
CA THR A 352 0.36 13.84 3.17
C THR A 352 -0.40 14.99 2.51
N PHE A 353 -1.60 14.65 2.02
CA PHE A 353 -2.57 15.57 1.45
C PHE A 353 -3.77 15.74 2.37
N GLU A 354 -4.37 16.92 2.34
CA GLU A 354 -5.70 17.19 2.87
C GLU A 354 -6.69 17.29 1.71
N LEU A 355 -7.74 16.45 1.75
CA LEU A 355 -8.89 16.50 0.87
C LEU A 355 -10.07 17.13 1.61
N ARG A 356 -10.68 18.16 1.02
CA ARG A 356 -11.89 18.84 1.51
C ARG A 356 -12.86 19.11 0.36
N ARG A 357 -14.17 19.25 0.62
CA ARG A 357 -15.09 19.78 -0.40
C ARG A 357 -14.93 21.29 -0.54
N ALA A 358 -15.25 21.82 -1.71
CA ALA A 358 -15.24 23.26 -1.96
C ALA A 358 -16.45 23.99 -1.35
N ASP A 359 -17.53 23.26 -1.03
CA ASP A 359 -18.76 23.73 -0.37
C ASP A 359 -18.74 23.56 1.17
N GLU A 360 -17.58 23.21 1.73
CA GLU A 360 -17.33 22.97 3.16
C GLU A 360 -18.20 21.85 3.79
N GLN A 361 -18.90 21.04 2.99
CA GLN A 361 -19.64 19.88 3.48
C GLN A 361 -18.71 18.72 3.88
N PRO A 362 -19.07 17.92 4.88
CA PRO A 362 -18.21 16.86 5.40
C PRO A 362 -18.09 15.67 4.43
N ILE A 363 -16.86 15.18 4.24
CA ILE A 363 -16.57 13.94 3.52
C ILE A 363 -16.56 12.80 4.54
N GLN A 364 -17.41 11.79 4.37
CA GLN A 364 -17.53 10.62 5.27
C GLN A 364 -17.73 11.01 6.76
N GLY A 365 -18.34 12.17 7.03
CA GLY A 365 -18.56 12.70 8.38
C GLY A 365 -17.42 13.55 8.96
N GLN A 366 -16.35 13.81 8.20
CA GLN A 366 -15.21 14.64 8.60
C GLN A 366 -15.13 15.92 7.75
N SER A 367 -14.70 17.04 8.33
CA SER A 367 -14.56 18.33 7.60
C SER A 367 -13.47 18.29 6.52
N SER A 368 -12.44 17.49 6.74
CA SER A 368 -11.41 17.14 5.75
C SER A 368 -10.86 15.75 6.07
N ILE A 369 -10.29 15.08 5.07
CA ILE A 369 -9.66 13.77 5.20
C ILE A 369 -8.16 13.92 4.89
N LEU A 370 -7.31 13.36 5.74
CA LEU A 370 -5.87 13.24 5.47
C LEU A 370 -5.57 11.94 4.73
N LEU A 371 -4.80 12.03 3.65
CA LEU A 371 -4.42 10.92 2.78
C LEU A 371 -2.89 10.93 2.61
N THR A 372 -2.22 9.79 2.70
CA THR A 372 -0.74 9.72 2.63
C THR A 372 -0.29 8.74 1.54
N SER A 373 0.71 9.13 0.73
CA SER A 373 1.19 8.31 -0.39
C SER A 373 1.97 7.06 0.04
N ASN A 374 1.74 5.96 -0.69
CA ASN A 374 2.44 4.69 -0.50
C ASN A 374 3.85 4.68 -1.12
N GLU A 375 4.56 3.55 -1.03
CA GLU A 375 5.89 3.29 -1.63
C GLU A 375 5.98 3.52 -3.16
N GLN A 376 4.85 3.67 -3.85
CA GLN A 376 4.76 3.97 -5.29
C GLN A 376 4.37 5.44 -5.56
N GLY A 377 4.21 6.25 -4.52
CA GLY A 377 3.69 7.62 -4.61
C GLY A 377 2.17 7.72 -4.78
N GLU A 378 1.45 6.60 -4.72
CA GLU A 378 0.01 6.55 -5.01
C GLU A 378 -0.86 6.78 -3.76
N VAL A 379 -2.03 7.37 -4.00
CA VAL A 379 -3.15 7.51 -3.06
C VAL A 379 -4.44 7.19 -3.81
N SER A 380 -5.39 6.49 -3.17
CA SER A 380 -6.77 6.36 -3.65
C SER A 380 -7.77 6.57 -2.52
N ILE A 381 -8.89 7.23 -2.83
CA ILE A 381 -10.10 7.29 -2.00
C ILE A 381 -11.34 7.12 -2.89
N LYS A 382 -12.35 6.39 -2.41
CA LYS A 382 -13.59 6.03 -3.14
C LYS A 382 -14.84 6.51 -2.39
N GLY A 383 -15.97 6.55 -3.09
CA GLY A 383 -17.26 6.97 -2.52
C GLY A 383 -17.41 8.48 -2.38
N LEU A 384 -16.66 9.26 -3.16
CA LEU A 384 -16.80 10.72 -3.21
C LEU A 384 -18.12 11.11 -3.89
N GLN A 385 -18.88 12.00 -3.24
CA GLN A 385 -20.10 12.59 -3.80
C GLN A 385 -19.82 13.46 -5.02
N VAL A 386 -20.80 13.61 -5.90
CA VAL A 386 -20.81 14.65 -6.94
C VAL A 386 -20.54 16.04 -6.34
N GLY A 387 -19.85 16.88 -7.10
CA GLY A 387 -19.49 18.26 -6.72
C GLY A 387 -17.99 18.51 -6.69
N ASP A 388 -17.63 19.71 -6.24
CA ASP A 388 -16.26 20.23 -6.28
C ASP A 388 -15.46 19.93 -5.02
N TYR A 389 -14.20 19.56 -5.23
CA TYR A 389 -13.23 19.19 -4.20
C TYR A 389 -11.95 20.02 -4.31
N VAL A 390 -11.24 20.10 -3.19
CA VAL A 390 -9.94 20.72 -3.06
C VAL A 390 -8.97 19.75 -2.40
N VAL A 391 -7.82 19.54 -3.04
CA VAL A 391 -6.67 18.81 -2.50
C VAL A 391 -5.56 19.82 -2.22
N LYS A 392 -4.99 19.78 -1.02
CA LYS A 392 -3.78 20.55 -0.68
C LYS A 392 -2.73 19.63 -0.09
N GLU A 393 -1.48 19.73 -0.57
CA GLU A 393 -0.34 19.04 0.03
C GLU A 393 0.08 19.74 1.33
N LYS A 394 0.26 18.95 2.40
CA LYS A 394 0.42 19.43 3.79
C LYS A 394 1.82 19.15 4.32
N GLU A 395 2.35 17.96 4.06
CA GLU A 395 3.63 17.46 4.59
C GLU A 395 4.31 16.60 3.52
N ALA A 396 5.64 16.68 3.42
CA ALA A 396 6.45 15.86 2.52
C ALA A 396 7.76 15.44 3.20
N PRO A 397 8.42 14.35 2.75
CA PRO A 397 9.71 13.93 3.31
C PRO A 397 10.79 15.01 3.20
N ASN A 398 11.71 15.09 4.18
CA ASN A 398 12.78 16.10 4.23
C ASN A 398 13.74 16.12 3.01
N TRP A 399 13.77 15.06 2.20
CA TRP A 399 14.55 14.99 0.96
C TRP A 399 13.86 15.65 -0.25
N ILE A 400 12.59 16.05 -0.10
CA ILE A 400 11.82 16.83 -1.07
C ILE A 400 11.95 18.32 -0.78
N ASP A 401 11.96 19.12 -1.85
CA ASP A 401 11.83 20.57 -1.79
C ASP A 401 10.33 20.92 -1.70
N PHE A 402 9.89 21.36 -0.52
CA PHE A 402 8.49 21.64 -0.19
C PHE A 402 8.37 22.67 0.93
N ASP A 403 7.48 23.65 0.75
CA ASP A 403 7.03 24.57 1.78
C ASP A 403 5.48 24.56 1.85
N PRO A 404 4.88 24.20 3.01
CA PRO A 404 3.42 24.12 3.16
C PRO A 404 2.71 25.48 3.10
N LEU A 405 3.45 26.60 3.23
CA LEU A 405 2.90 27.94 3.05
C LEU A 405 2.74 28.29 1.57
N SER A 406 3.65 27.82 0.71
CA SER A 406 3.58 27.99 -0.75
C SER A 406 2.80 26.90 -1.49
N SER A 407 2.44 25.79 -0.84
CA SER A 407 1.74 24.69 -1.52
C SER A 407 0.34 25.10 -2.01
N ASN A 408 0.12 24.90 -3.31
CA ASN A 408 -1.11 25.30 -4.01
C ASN A 408 -2.28 24.37 -3.68
N GLU A 409 -3.50 24.92 -3.75
CA GLU A 409 -4.73 24.14 -3.75
C GLU A 409 -5.06 23.66 -5.17
N LEU A 410 -5.15 22.35 -5.35
CA LEU A 410 -5.63 21.73 -6.59
C LEU A 410 -7.14 21.48 -6.49
N LYS A 411 -7.87 21.77 -7.55
CA LYS A 411 -9.33 21.63 -7.60
C LYS A 411 -9.75 20.61 -8.65
N PHE A 412 -10.75 19.82 -8.33
CA PHE A 412 -11.38 18.86 -9.24
C PHE A 412 -12.86 18.69 -8.92
N SER A 413 -13.61 18.09 -9.84
CA SER A 413 -15.05 17.86 -9.69
C SER A 413 -15.36 16.38 -9.94
N ILE A 414 -16.17 15.77 -9.09
CA ILE A 414 -16.82 14.48 -9.39
C ILE A 414 -18.14 14.77 -10.10
N ASN A 415 -18.37 14.13 -11.24
CA ASN A 415 -19.56 14.36 -12.08
C ASN A 415 -20.49 13.14 -12.08
N GLU A 416 -21.79 13.36 -12.31
CA GLU A 416 -22.82 12.30 -12.40
C GLU A 416 -22.53 11.26 -13.49
N ASN A 417 -21.78 11.63 -14.52
CA ASN A 417 -21.40 10.74 -15.64
C ASN A 417 -19.97 10.18 -15.51
N ASP A 418 -19.30 10.35 -14.37
CA ASP A 418 -17.92 9.90 -14.17
C ASP A 418 -17.85 8.39 -13.91
N THR A 419 -17.15 7.68 -14.79
CA THR A 419 -17.00 6.21 -14.78
C THR A 419 -15.55 5.74 -14.63
N GLU A 420 -14.57 6.65 -14.76
CA GLU A 420 -13.14 6.33 -14.65
C GLU A 420 -12.52 6.89 -13.36
N GLY A 421 -13.16 7.92 -12.78
CA GLY A 421 -12.67 8.66 -11.62
C GLY A 421 -11.58 9.67 -11.99
N VAL A 422 -11.24 10.53 -11.03
CA VAL A 422 -10.30 11.62 -11.24
C VAL A 422 -8.87 11.18 -10.89
N SER A 423 -7.94 11.42 -11.82
CA SER A 423 -6.50 11.18 -11.63
C SER A 423 -5.73 12.50 -11.56
N LEU A 424 -5.02 12.74 -10.46
CA LEU A 424 -4.23 13.95 -10.21
C LEU A 424 -2.73 13.61 -10.08
N PRO A 425 -1.90 13.84 -11.11
CA PRO A 425 -0.45 13.77 -11.00
C PRO A 425 0.10 15.04 -10.34
N ILE A 426 0.90 14.90 -9.28
CA ILE A 426 1.44 16.01 -8.47
C ILE A 426 2.96 15.88 -8.34
N TYR A 427 3.70 16.90 -8.77
CA TYR A 427 5.16 16.85 -8.92
C TYR A 427 5.89 17.79 -7.94
N ASN A 428 6.88 17.28 -7.21
CA ASN A 428 7.80 18.11 -6.41
C ASN A 428 9.24 17.90 -6.89
N LYS A 429 10.11 18.87 -6.59
CA LYS A 429 11.56 18.72 -6.81
C LYS A 429 12.20 17.98 -5.62
N LYS A 430 13.36 17.38 -5.86
CA LYS A 430 14.25 16.99 -4.76
C LYS A 430 14.94 18.21 -4.17
N LYS A 431 15.33 18.10 -2.91
CA LYS A 431 16.19 19.06 -2.23
C LYS A 431 17.61 19.03 -2.81
N VAL A 432 18.15 20.22 -3.03
CA VAL A 432 19.50 20.44 -3.58
C VAL A 432 20.38 21.22 -2.60
N THR A 433 21.69 21.13 -2.79
CA THR A 433 22.70 21.77 -1.93
C THR A 433 23.93 22.17 -2.74
N ASN A 434 24.75 23.07 -2.21
CA ASN A 434 25.99 23.52 -2.84
C ASN A 434 27.18 22.79 -2.22
N ILE A 435 28.01 22.14 -3.04
CA ILE A 435 29.16 21.35 -2.61
C ILE A 435 30.44 22.11 -2.94
N THR A 436 31.26 22.41 -1.93
CA THR A 436 32.55 23.08 -2.10
C THR A 436 33.72 22.13 -1.80
N ALA A 437 34.67 22.04 -2.72
CA ALA A 437 35.92 21.30 -2.56
C ALA A 437 37.12 22.25 -2.37
N THR A 438 38.15 21.77 -1.68
CA THR A 438 39.36 22.56 -1.32
C THR A 438 40.65 21.87 -1.76
N LYS A 439 41.60 22.65 -2.30
CA LYS A 439 42.94 22.23 -2.72
C LYS A 439 44.00 22.77 -1.76
N ILE A 440 44.86 21.86 -1.28
CA ILE A 440 46.01 22.17 -0.41
C ILE A 440 47.30 21.77 -1.15
N TRP A 441 48.37 22.55 -0.99
CA TRP A 441 49.69 22.30 -1.57
C TRP A 441 50.78 22.37 -0.50
N ASN A 442 51.35 21.23 -0.15
CA ASN A 442 52.42 21.10 0.85
C ASN A 442 53.79 21.06 0.15
N GLY A 443 54.52 22.19 0.17
CA GLY A 443 55.87 22.29 -0.40
C GLY A 443 55.86 22.52 -1.91
N GLY A 444 57.03 22.70 -2.52
CA GLY A 444 57.14 23.07 -3.94
C GLY A 444 56.93 24.57 -4.22
N THR A 445 57.33 25.02 -5.40
CA THR A 445 57.36 26.43 -5.80
C THR A 445 56.08 26.90 -6.51
N THR A 446 55.95 28.23 -6.69
CA THR A 446 54.96 28.88 -7.56
C THR A 446 55.59 29.32 -8.89
N PRO A 447 54.86 29.32 -10.02
CA PRO A 447 53.43 28.98 -10.15
C PRO A 447 53.17 27.47 -10.03
N ARG A 448 52.04 27.12 -9.41
CA ARG A 448 51.51 25.75 -9.38
C ARG A 448 51.00 25.34 -10.77
N PRO A 449 51.14 24.07 -11.17
CA PRO A 449 50.49 23.56 -12.38
C PRO A 449 48.97 23.55 -12.18
N SER A 450 48.23 23.81 -13.26
CA SER A 450 46.77 23.72 -13.28
C SER A 450 46.32 22.27 -13.07
N ILE A 451 45.34 22.06 -12.21
CA ILE A 451 44.71 20.75 -11.96
C ILE A 451 43.20 20.86 -12.17
N TYR A 452 42.51 19.73 -12.30
CA TYR A 452 41.06 19.69 -12.39
C TYR A 452 40.49 18.87 -11.23
N PHE A 453 39.32 19.27 -10.74
CA PHE A 453 38.54 18.55 -9.75
C PHE A 453 37.28 17.97 -10.39
N LYS A 454 37.01 16.70 -10.08
CA LYS A 454 35.80 15.99 -10.47
C LYS A 454 35.04 15.54 -9.23
N LEU A 455 33.74 15.84 -9.17
CA LEU A 455 32.89 15.52 -8.02
C LEU A 455 32.32 14.11 -8.15
N PHE A 456 32.31 13.38 -7.03
CA PHE A 456 31.77 12.03 -6.91
C PHE A 456 30.80 11.94 -5.73
N ARG A 457 29.79 11.07 -5.85
CA ARG A 457 28.85 10.71 -4.78
C ARG A 457 28.88 9.20 -4.51
N GLU A 458 28.44 8.83 -3.32
CA GLU A 458 28.33 7.43 -2.89
C GLU A 458 26.94 6.87 -3.19
N SER A 459 26.87 5.84 -4.05
CA SER A 459 25.63 5.15 -4.42
C SER A 459 25.78 3.66 -4.15
N THR A 460 24.87 3.08 -3.34
CA THR A 460 24.75 1.63 -3.08
C THR A 460 26.07 0.88 -2.82
N ASN A 461 26.97 1.48 -2.02
CA ASN A 461 28.32 1.00 -1.66
C ASN A 461 29.41 1.15 -2.75
N ASN A 462 29.19 1.98 -3.76
CA ASN A 462 30.21 2.35 -4.76
C ASN A 462 30.27 3.88 -4.94
N TRP A 463 31.36 4.38 -5.54
CA TRP A 463 31.53 5.79 -5.84
C TRP A 463 31.38 6.07 -7.33
N GLU A 464 30.44 6.94 -7.69
CA GLU A 464 30.17 7.36 -9.07
C GLU A 464 30.39 8.87 -9.24
N PRO A 465 30.76 9.35 -10.45
CA PRO A 465 30.74 10.78 -10.75
C PRO A 465 29.34 11.36 -10.56
N VAL A 466 29.21 12.57 -10.03
CA VAL A 466 27.90 13.23 -9.94
C VAL A 466 27.43 13.57 -11.36
N PRO A 467 26.24 13.11 -11.79
CA PRO A 467 25.73 13.35 -13.14
C PRO A 467 25.59 14.84 -13.44
N ASP A 468 25.74 15.20 -14.71
CA ASP A 468 25.60 16.56 -15.25
C ASP A 468 26.50 17.64 -14.63
N THR A 469 27.49 17.26 -13.81
CA THR A 469 28.49 18.17 -13.24
C THR A 469 29.73 18.33 -14.14
N GLU A 470 30.20 19.57 -14.31
CA GLU A 470 31.45 19.87 -15.00
C GLU A 470 32.69 19.60 -14.11
N THR A 471 33.81 19.24 -14.74
CA THR A 471 35.12 19.20 -14.09
C THR A 471 35.65 20.62 -13.88
N LYS A 472 35.72 21.08 -12.64
CA LYS A 472 36.17 22.44 -12.30
C LYS A 472 37.69 22.53 -12.42
N ARG A 473 38.19 23.54 -13.15
CA ARG A 473 39.62 23.84 -13.28
C ARG A 473 40.12 24.68 -12.11
N LEU A 474 41.29 24.34 -11.57
CA LEU A 474 42.00 25.11 -10.56
C LEU A 474 43.36 25.53 -11.12
N ASP A 475 43.50 26.81 -11.44
CA ASP A 475 44.77 27.45 -11.81
C ASP A 475 45.55 27.93 -10.58
N ASN A 476 46.82 28.31 -10.79
CA ASN A 476 47.70 28.81 -9.72
C ASN A 476 47.04 29.92 -8.88
N GLY A 477 46.82 29.64 -7.59
CA GLY A 477 46.21 30.54 -6.62
C GLY A 477 44.74 30.23 -6.30
N ILE A 478 44.07 29.40 -7.10
CA ILE A 478 42.72 28.91 -6.80
C ILE A 478 42.81 27.74 -5.82
N THR A 479 42.26 27.92 -4.62
CA THR A 479 42.29 26.92 -3.53
C THR A 479 40.93 26.26 -3.26
N SER A 480 39.84 26.71 -3.90
CA SER A 480 38.51 26.12 -3.71
C SER A 480 37.62 26.31 -4.93
N VAL A 481 36.70 25.36 -5.14
CA VAL A 481 35.68 25.40 -6.20
C VAL A 481 34.35 24.87 -5.67
N THR A 482 33.24 25.38 -6.20
CA THR A 482 31.88 25.00 -5.80
C THR A 482 31.09 24.47 -6.99
N TRP A 483 30.29 23.43 -6.76
CA TRP A 483 29.18 23.03 -7.61
C TRP A 483 27.88 23.41 -6.90
N GLU A 484 26.92 23.92 -7.66
CA GLU A 484 25.65 24.44 -7.16
C GLU A 484 24.50 23.50 -7.59
N ASP A 485 23.35 23.59 -6.91
CA ASP A 485 22.14 22.79 -7.19
C ASP A 485 22.34 21.26 -7.25
N ILE A 486 23.30 20.73 -6.48
CA ILE A 486 23.58 19.29 -6.43
C ILE A 486 22.49 18.56 -5.63
N GLN A 487 21.92 17.50 -6.20
CA GLN A 487 20.96 16.62 -5.53
C GLN A 487 21.54 16.09 -4.21
N GLN A 488 20.92 16.40 -3.08
CA GLN A 488 21.40 15.96 -1.77
C GLN A 488 21.02 14.50 -1.44
N TYR A 489 19.99 13.94 -2.10
CA TYR A 489 19.43 12.62 -1.78
C TYR A 489 19.20 11.73 -3.02
N ASP A 490 19.29 10.41 -2.83
CA ASP A 490 18.95 9.39 -3.83
C ASP A 490 17.43 9.26 -4.05
N ASP A 491 16.99 8.32 -4.91
CA ASP A 491 15.56 8.12 -5.23
C ASP A 491 14.78 7.40 -4.13
N SER A 492 15.45 6.91 -3.08
CA SER A 492 14.85 6.32 -1.87
C SER A 492 14.89 7.27 -0.66
N GLY A 493 15.44 8.47 -0.81
CA GLY A 493 15.57 9.47 0.25
C GLY A 493 16.80 9.32 1.15
N ASN A 494 17.79 8.50 0.79
CA ASN A 494 19.07 8.43 1.49
C ASN A 494 19.95 9.64 1.11
N GLU A 495 20.67 10.22 2.07
CA GLU A 495 21.58 11.35 1.83
C GLU A 495 22.89 10.88 1.16
N TYR A 496 23.36 11.63 0.16
CA TYR A 496 24.61 11.34 -0.56
C TYR A 496 25.84 11.80 0.22
N THR A 497 26.78 10.88 0.49
CA THR A 497 28.17 11.24 0.82
C THR A 497 28.87 11.77 -0.44
N PHE A 498 29.62 12.87 -0.34
CA PHE A 498 30.39 13.44 -1.45
C PHE A 498 31.90 13.37 -1.24
N LYS A 499 32.64 13.19 -2.34
CA LYS A 499 34.10 13.36 -2.40
C LYS A 499 34.54 14.00 -3.71
N VAL A 500 35.77 14.49 -3.75
CA VAL A 500 36.39 15.05 -4.95
C VAL A 500 37.63 14.24 -5.32
N GLN A 501 37.94 14.15 -6.62
CA GLN A 501 39.21 13.58 -7.10
C GLN A 501 39.96 14.59 -7.97
N GLU A 502 41.30 14.55 -7.91
CA GLU A 502 42.19 15.33 -8.77
C GLU A 502 42.48 14.60 -10.08
N VAL A 503 42.17 15.28 -11.19
CA VAL A 503 42.17 14.72 -12.55
C VAL A 503 42.83 15.67 -13.55
N ASP A 504 43.11 15.15 -14.74
CA ASP A 504 43.54 15.95 -15.89
C ASP A 504 42.33 16.66 -16.55
N GLN A 505 42.60 17.46 -17.60
CA GLN A 505 41.56 18.15 -18.38
C GLN A 505 40.55 17.21 -19.07
N ASN A 506 40.84 15.91 -19.14
CA ASN A 506 39.99 14.88 -19.77
C ASN A 506 39.24 14.05 -18.71
N GLY A 507 39.49 14.28 -17.41
CA GLY A 507 38.91 13.52 -16.30
C GLY A 507 39.62 12.21 -15.95
N ASN A 508 40.86 11.98 -16.42
CA ASN A 508 41.71 10.86 -16.03
C ASN A 508 42.39 11.11 -14.68
N ASP A 509 42.75 10.05 -13.95
CA ASP A 509 43.56 10.16 -12.74
C ASP A 509 44.87 10.92 -13.02
N TYR A 510 45.13 11.97 -12.23
CA TYR A 510 46.29 12.84 -12.41
C TYR A 510 46.94 13.18 -11.08
N VAL A 511 48.26 13.30 -11.11
CA VAL A 511 49.06 13.99 -10.11
C VAL A 511 50.17 14.75 -10.84
N PRO A 512 50.42 16.03 -10.52
CA PRO A 512 51.51 16.77 -11.13
C PRO A 512 52.88 16.17 -10.82
N SER A 513 53.81 16.27 -11.76
CA SER A 513 55.18 15.77 -11.59
C SER A 513 55.85 16.39 -10.37
N GLY A 514 56.52 15.56 -9.56
CA GLY A 514 57.14 15.98 -8.30
C GLY A 514 56.19 16.03 -7.09
N TYR A 515 54.93 15.59 -7.21
CA TYR A 515 53.98 15.53 -6.10
C TYR A 515 53.41 14.12 -5.89
N GLN A 516 52.90 13.88 -4.69
CA GLN A 516 51.97 12.80 -4.36
C GLN A 516 50.64 13.44 -3.91
N LYS A 517 49.52 12.98 -4.45
CA LYS A 517 48.19 13.44 -4.03
C LYS A 517 47.61 12.58 -2.90
N ILE A 518 46.81 13.22 -2.05
CA ILE A 518 46.03 12.63 -0.96
C ILE A 518 44.61 13.19 -1.07
N GLU A 519 43.64 12.33 -1.34
CA GLU A 519 42.21 12.66 -1.48
C GLU A 519 41.46 12.24 -0.21
N ASN A 520 40.80 13.18 0.46
CA ASN A 520 40.04 12.93 1.69
C ASN A 520 38.72 13.71 1.67
N GLY A 521 37.62 13.03 1.34
CA GLY A 521 36.31 13.66 1.15
C GLY A 521 36.39 14.78 0.10
N LEU A 522 36.05 16.00 0.50
CA LEU A 522 36.06 17.19 -0.35
C LEU A 522 37.41 17.97 -0.33
N VAL A 523 38.48 17.39 0.23
CA VAL A 523 39.81 18.02 0.29
C VAL A 523 40.84 17.18 -0.45
N VAL A 524 41.64 17.81 -1.32
CA VAL A 524 42.82 17.17 -1.95
C VAL A 524 44.11 17.91 -1.59
N THR A 525 45.04 17.21 -0.96
CA THR A 525 46.38 17.72 -0.65
C THR A 525 47.40 17.17 -1.65
N ASN A 526 48.23 18.04 -2.24
CA ASN A 526 49.42 17.61 -2.99
C ASN A 526 50.67 17.85 -2.14
N GLU A 527 51.35 16.77 -1.75
CA GLU A 527 52.63 16.82 -1.05
C GLU A 527 53.77 16.77 -2.07
N ASN A 528 54.70 17.72 -1.99
CA ASN A 528 55.88 17.69 -2.84
C ASN A 528 56.82 16.54 -2.42
N ARG A 529 57.33 15.79 -3.40
CA ARG A 529 58.21 14.63 -3.28
C ARG A 529 59.53 14.82 -4.06
N GLU A 530 59.89 16.05 -4.40
CA GLU A 530 61.22 16.35 -4.93
C GLU A 530 62.30 15.89 -3.94
N VAL A 531 63.32 15.22 -4.47
CA VAL A 531 64.53 14.84 -3.72
C VAL A 531 65.76 15.50 -4.32
N ILE A 532 66.69 15.89 -3.47
CA ILE A 532 67.99 16.43 -3.85
C ILE A 532 69.13 15.44 -3.58
N SER A 533 70.34 15.84 -3.95
CA SER A 533 71.57 15.21 -3.50
C SER A 533 72.48 16.27 -2.89
N VAL A 534 73.13 15.93 -1.78
CA VAL A 534 74.22 16.72 -1.21
C VAL A 534 75.52 16.01 -1.54
N SER A 535 76.46 16.69 -2.20
CA SER A 535 77.76 16.14 -2.56
C SER A 535 78.86 17.12 -2.22
N GLY A 536 79.96 16.60 -1.69
CA GLY A 536 81.12 17.36 -1.26
C GLY A 536 82.42 16.67 -1.60
N GLN A 537 83.47 17.46 -1.72
CA GLN A 537 84.85 16.97 -1.76
C GLN A 537 85.52 17.24 -0.40
N LYS A 538 86.30 16.27 0.06
CA LYS A 538 87.26 16.44 1.14
C LYS A 538 88.63 16.82 0.55
N THR A 539 89.20 17.90 1.05
CA THR A 539 90.55 18.38 0.69
C THR A 539 91.46 18.34 1.91
N TRP A 540 92.71 17.93 1.69
CA TRP A 540 93.76 17.89 2.70
C TRP A 540 94.83 18.94 2.39
N GLU A 541 95.21 19.74 3.38
CA GLU A 541 96.31 20.70 3.32
C GLU A 541 97.38 20.24 4.32
N ASP A 542 98.14 19.22 3.90
CA ASP A 542 99.12 18.48 4.71
C ASP A 542 100.39 18.08 3.91
N ASN A 543 100.69 18.80 2.82
CA ASN A 543 101.79 18.55 1.89
C ASN A 543 101.85 17.08 1.41
N GLU A 544 100.76 16.57 0.84
CA GLU A 544 100.64 15.17 0.38
C GLU A 544 100.94 14.14 1.47
N ASN A 545 100.42 14.37 2.68
CA ASN A 545 100.61 13.51 3.86
C ASN A 545 102.10 13.29 4.23
N GLN A 546 102.94 14.32 4.10
CA GLN A 546 104.40 14.25 4.34
C GLN A 546 104.79 13.62 5.70
N ASP A 547 103.95 13.79 6.73
CA ASP A 547 104.19 13.36 8.11
C ASP A 547 103.43 12.07 8.48
N GLY A 548 102.72 11.46 7.53
CA GLY A 548 101.98 10.20 7.72
C GLY A 548 100.79 10.29 8.70
N LYS A 549 100.27 11.49 8.97
CA LYS A 549 99.20 11.74 9.95
C LYS A 549 97.78 11.67 9.40
N ARG A 550 97.60 11.69 8.07
CA ARG A 550 96.27 11.61 7.44
C ARG A 550 95.60 10.28 7.80
N PRO A 551 94.37 10.29 8.38
CA PRO A 551 93.66 9.05 8.69
C PRO A 551 93.23 8.35 7.39
N THR A 552 93.05 7.02 7.45
CA THR A 552 92.60 6.22 6.29
C THR A 552 91.14 6.48 5.89
N THR A 553 90.34 6.98 6.83
CA THR A 553 88.91 7.29 6.71
C THR A 553 88.58 8.52 7.54
N ILE A 554 87.52 9.24 7.16
CA ILE A 554 86.83 10.26 7.97
C ILE A 554 85.34 9.95 8.02
N THR A 555 84.64 10.37 9.07
CA THR A 555 83.17 10.36 9.11
C THR A 555 82.66 11.75 8.71
N VAL A 556 81.80 11.80 7.69
CA VAL A 556 81.03 13.00 7.35
C VAL A 556 79.58 12.78 7.77
N ASN A 557 79.05 13.70 8.58
CA ASN A 557 77.67 13.72 9.03
C ASN A 557 76.84 14.68 8.17
N LEU A 558 75.62 14.29 7.81
CA LEU A 558 74.63 15.11 7.13
C LEU A 558 73.54 15.52 8.13
N LEU A 559 73.24 16.81 8.17
CA LEU A 559 72.18 17.38 8.99
C LEU A 559 71.08 17.98 8.10
N ALA A 560 69.83 17.83 8.54
CA ALA A 560 68.64 18.47 7.99
C ALA A 560 68.03 19.36 9.09
N ASP A 561 67.82 20.64 8.80
CA ASP A 561 67.29 21.63 9.74
C ASP A 561 68.04 21.67 11.09
N GLY A 562 69.36 21.42 11.04
CA GLY A 562 70.25 21.35 12.20
C GLY A 562 70.22 20.03 12.99
N GLN A 563 69.49 19.00 12.53
CA GLN A 563 69.45 17.67 13.15
C GLN A 563 70.22 16.64 12.30
N PRO A 564 71.14 15.84 12.87
CA PRO A 564 71.79 14.74 12.16
C PRO A 564 70.80 13.69 11.66
N ILE A 565 70.93 13.29 10.38
CA ILE A 565 70.03 12.32 9.73
C ILE A 565 70.76 11.16 9.04
N GLN A 566 71.99 11.35 8.57
CA GLN A 566 72.81 10.35 7.90
C GLN A 566 74.28 10.63 8.21
N HIS A 567 75.14 9.62 8.03
CA HIS A 567 76.59 9.79 7.99
C HIS A 567 77.18 8.89 6.89
N LYS A 568 78.41 9.18 6.46
CA LYS A 568 79.18 8.33 5.53
C LYS A 568 80.65 8.35 5.92
N GLU A 569 81.28 7.17 5.96
CA GLU A 569 82.74 7.09 5.93
C GLU A 569 83.26 7.46 4.53
N VAL A 570 84.36 8.20 4.46
CA VAL A 570 85.00 8.68 3.23
C VAL A 570 86.49 8.39 3.30
N SER A 571 87.06 7.84 2.23
CA SER A 571 88.47 7.44 2.17
C SER A 571 89.16 7.95 0.90
N GLU A 572 90.47 7.72 0.84
CA GLU A 572 91.27 7.90 -0.38
C GLU A 572 90.81 7.00 -1.53
N LYS A 573 90.15 5.86 -1.26
CA LYS A 573 89.56 4.99 -2.30
C LYS A 573 88.28 5.56 -2.93
N ASP A 574 87.67 6.55 -2.28
CA ASP A 574 86.54 7.32 -2.80
C ASP A 574 87.02 8.60 -3.55
N ASP A 575 88.32 8.71 -3.86
CA ASP A 575 89.00 9.95 -4.28
C ASP A 575 88.70 11.13 -3.34
N TRP A 576 88.46 10.87 -2.05
CA TRP A 576 87.99 11.83 -1.05
C TRP A 576 86.66 12.55 -1.39
N HIS A 577 85.84 11.98 -2.29
CA HIS A 577 84.51 12.49 -2.64
C HIS A 577 83.40 11.77 -1.87
N TYR A 578 82.33 12.49 -1.54
CA TYR A 578 81.14 11.91 -0.93
C TYR A 578 79.85 12.50 -1.47
N ARG A 579 78.78 11.71 -1.35
CA ARG A 579 77.45 12.07 -1.83
C ARG A 579 76.38 11.35 -1.01
N PHE A 580 75.41 12.13 -0.56
CA PHE A 580 74.13 11.69 -0.03
C PHE A 580 73.06 11.91 -1.10
N THR A 581 72.11 10.97 -1.24
CA THR A 581 71.09 10.97 -2.29
C THR A 581 69.70 10.72 -1.71
N ASN A 582 68.67 10.97 -2.54
CA ASN A 582 67.26 10.75 -2.19
C ASN A 582 66.81 11.53 -0.93
N LEU A 583 67.43 12.69 -0.70
CA LEU A 583 67.14 13.57 0.43
C LEU A 583 65.86 14.37 0.13
N PRO A 584 64.79 14.29 0.93
CA PRO A 584 63.56 15.04 0.66
C PRO A 584 63.84 16.54 0.65
N LYS A 585 63.34 17.26 -0.35
CA LYS A 585 63.55 18.71 -0.45
C LYS A 585 62.62 19.51 0.48
N TYR A 586 61.43 18.98 0.75
CA TYR A 586 60.43 19.64 1.61
C TYR A 586 59.96 18.72 2.74
N LYS A 587 59.58 19.34 3.86
CA LYS A 587 58.89 18.72 4.99
C LYS A 587 57.84 19.69 5.54
N ASP A 588 56.66 19.18 5.88
CA ASP A 588 55.54 19.96 6.46
C ASP A 588 55.21 21.26 5.71
N GLY A 589 55.46 21.25 4.39
CA GLY A 589 55.24 22.36 3.48
C GLY A 589 56.42 23.33 3.26
N GLN A 590 57.51 23.20 4.03
CA GLN A 590 58.68 24.10 4.00
C GLN A 590 59.91 23.41 3.38
N GLU A 591 60.86 24.17 2.84
CA GLU A 591 62.10 23.63 2.23
C GLU A 591 63.14 23.33 3.31
N ILE A 592 63.73 22.12 3.26
CA ILE A 592 64.67 21.62 4.27
C ILE A 592 66.06 22.20 4.03
N ILE A 593 66.69 22.74 5.07
CA ILE A 593 68.05 23.27 5.02
C ILE A 593 69.04 22.15 5.36
N TYR A 594 69.79 21.69 4.35
CA TYR A 594 70.84 20.70 4.51
C TYR A 594 72.20 21.32 4.80
N THR A 595 72.95 20.70 5.71
CA THR A 595 74.33 21.07 6.06
C THR A 595 75.16 19.81 6.35
N VAL A 596 76.49 19.94 6.36
CA VAL A 596 77.42 18.83 6.67
C VAL A 596 78.35 19.20 7.82
N THR A 597 78.77 18.21 8.61
CA THR A 597 79.86 18.32 9.58
C THR A 597 80.81 17.14 9.46
N GLU A 598 82.00 17.26 10.03
CA GLU A 598 82.96 16.16 10.16
C GLU A 598 83.05 15.72 11.63
N ASP A 599 83.28 14.44 11.89
CA ASP A 599 83.79 14.01 13.20
C ASP A 599 85.21 14.58 13.42
N ASN A 600 85.56 14.88 14.68
CA ASN A 600 86.84 15.52 15.00
C ASN A 600 88.05 14.66 14.58
N VAL A 601 88.76 15.07 13.52
CA VAL A 601 90.03 14.47 13.11
C VAL A 601 91.17 15.00 13.99
N PRO A 602 91.85 14.14 14.79
CA PRO A 602 92.96 14.59 15.65
C PRO A 602 94.11 15.22 14.87
N GLU A 603 94.78 16.20 15.48
CA GLU A 603 95.91 16.98 14.91
C GLU A 603 95.60 17.89 13.71
N TYR A 604 94.40 17.82 13.13
CA TYR A 604 93.96 18.69 12.02
C TYR A 604 92.97 19.77 12.48
N SER A 605 92.87 20.86 11.71
CA SER A 605 91.80 21.87 11.84
C SER A 605 90.82 21.77 10.67
N THR A 606 89.55 21.44 10.95
CA THR A 606 88.48 21.34 9.95
C THR A 606 87.86 22.70 9.62
N THR A 607 87.61 22.94 8.34
CA THR A 607 86.81 24.07 7.81
C THR A 607 85.81 23.55 6.79
N ILE A 608 84.63 24.17 6.70
CA ILE A 608 83.53 23.73 5.84
C ILE A 608 83.03 24.92 5.01
N ASP A 609 82.98 24.75 3.68
CA ASP A 609 82.52 25.74 2.72
C ASP A 609 81.41 25.14 1.86
N GLY A 610 80.15 25.53 2.14
CA GLY A 610 78.95 24.89 1.61
C GLY A 610 78.86 23.42 2.00
N TYR A 611 79.29 22.54 1.09
CA TYR A 611 79.39 21.10 1.30
C TYR A 611 80.82 20.55 1.15
N ASN A 612 81.84 21.39 0.91
CA ASN A 612 83.22 20.95 0.85
C ASN A 612 83.87 21.03 2.22
N ILE A 613 84.70 20.05 2.57
CA ILE A 613 85.41 19.97 3.85
C ILE A 613 86.90 20.08 3.57
N LYS A 614 87.59 21.01 4.23
CA LYS A 614 89.04 21.15 4.14
C LYS A 614 89.66 20.99 5.53
N ASN A 615 90.61 20.06 5.65
CA ASN A 615 91.42 19.94 6.87
C ASN A 615 92.85 20.36 6.60
N SER A 616 93.32 21.31 7.41
CA SER A 616 94.70 21.79 7.39
C SER A 616 95.47 21.21 8.58
N TYR A 617 96.67 20.68 8.32
CA TYR A 617 97.62 20.24 9.33
C TYR A 617 98.80 21.20 9.36
N THR A 618 99.28 21.55 10.56
CA THR A 618 100.45 22.42 10.74
C THR A 618 101.61 21.59 11.30
N PRO A 619 102.64 21.26 10.49
CA PRO A 619 103.73 20.41 10.94
C PRO A 619 104.48 20.95 12.17
N GLY A 620 104.79 20.05 13.10
CA GLY A 620 105.68 20.33 14.22
C GLY A 620 107.10 20.66 13.72
N LYS A 621 107.68 21.76 14.20
CA LYS A 621 109.00 22.23 13.72
C LYS A 621 110.14 21.28 14.17
N THR A 622 110.67 20.51 13.24
CA THR A 622 111.90 19.72 13.42
C THR A 622 113.15 20.54 13.08
N ASN A 623 113.99 20.84 14.08
CA ASN A 623 115.29 21.48 13.86
C ASN A 623 116.31 20.44 13.37
N ILE A 624 116.80 20.60 12.12
CA ILE A 624 117.91 19.82 11.57
C ILE A 624 119.10 20.76 11.33
N SER A 625 120.30 20.36 11.74
CA SER A 625 121.53 21.15 11.61
C SER A 625 122.54 20.44 10.72
N ILE A 626 123.05 21.12 9.69
CA ILE A 626 124.09 20.63 8.78
C ILE A 626 125.07 21.80 8.49
N PRO A 627 126.40 21.61 8.59
CA PRO A 627 127.38 22.66 8.28
C PRO A 627 127.50 23.01 6.77
N GLY A 628 128.14 24.14 6.47
CA GLY A 628 128.26 24.69 5.10
C GLY A 628 129.22 23.95 4.14
N SER A 629 129.51 24.48 2.94
CA SER A 629 129.55 25.91 2.58
C SER A 629 129.77 26.17 1.06
N HIS A 630 129.73 27.45 0.64
CA HIS A 630 130.51 28.05 -0.49
C HIS A 630 130.13 27.70 -1.98
N ILE A 631 130.14 28.59 -3.01
CA ILE A 631 130.31 30.08 -3.14
C ILE A 631 129.61 30.67 -4.41
N THR A 632 128.66 31.61 -4.26
CA THR A 632 128.42 32.87 -5.05
C THR A 632 128.27 32.86 -6.64
N PRO A 633 128.16 33.99 -7.41
CA PRO A 633 126.84 34.36 -7.99
C PRO A 633 126.79 35.01 -9.44
N TRP A 634 125.57 35.44 -9.83
CA TRP A 634 125.22 36.77 -10.43
C TRP A 634 124.83 36.93 -11.93
N LYS A 635 123.74 37.71 -12.12
CA LYS A 635 123.50 38.81 -13.11
C LYS A 635 122.68 38.65 -14.43
N ASN A 636 121.75 39.62 -14.53
CA ASN A 636 121.27 40.42 -15.69
C ASN A 636 119.99 40.06 -16.50
N PHE A 637 119.16 41.09 -16.62
CA PHE A 637 118.00 41.33 -17.51
C PHE A 637 118.42 41.55 -18.98
N PRO A 638 117.51 41.41 -19.99
CA PRO A 638 116.68 42.54 -20.45
C PRO A 638 115.22 42.21 -20.88
N GLU A 639 114.45 43.24 -21.19
CA GLU A 639 113.06 43.19 -21.71
C GLU A 639 112.95 43.10 -23.25
N LYS A 640 111.69 43.00 -23.72
CA LYS A 640 111.07 43.58 -24.95
C LYS A 640 110.69 42.69 -26.16
N THR A 641 109.38 42.38 -26.21
CA THR A 641 108.38 42.65 -27.29
C THR A 641 108.59 42.18 -28.75
N GLU A 642 107.45 42.09 -29.47
CA GLU A 642 107.31 42.14 -30.96
C GLU A 642 107.90 40.94 -31.74
N ARG A 643 107.13 39.98 -32.29
CA ARG A 643 105.83 40.11 -32.96
C ARG A 643 105.03 38.82 -33.05
N GLU A 644 103.72 39.02 -33.11
CA GLU A 644 102.76 38.38 -34.00
C GLU A 644 103.34 37.56 -35.19
N LYS A 645 102.92 36.30 -35.29
CA LYS A 645 102.22 35.76 -36.48
C LYS A 645 101.75 34.33 -36.23
N ILE A 646 100.52 34.03 -36.68
CA ILE A 646 99.85 32.72 -36.57
C ILE A 646 99.47 32.41 -35.09
N ARG A 647 98.20 32.28 -34.70
CA ARG A 647 96.97 32.05 -35.47
C ARG A 647 95.78 32.78 -34.84
N ASN A 648 94.92 33.38 -35.66
CA ASN A 648 93.53 33.65 -35.26
C ASN A 648 92.85 32.32 -34.93
N LEU A 649 91.97 32.31 -33.93
CA LEU A 649 90.52 32.22 -34.20
C LEU A 649 89.74 32.61 -32.93
N PHE A 650 88.90 33.65 -33.07
CA PHE A 650 87.59 33.89 -32.44
C PHE A 650 87.32 33.42 -30.99
N SER A 651 86.65 34.19 -30.14
CA SER A 651 86.33 35.62 -30.05
C SER A 651 85.60 35.80 -28.72
N GLN A 652 85.73 36.94 -28.04
CA GLN A 652 85.12 37.09 -26.72
C GLN A 652 83.60 37.25 -26.74
N LYS A 653 82.98 36.87 -25.62
CA LYS A 653 81.81 37.47 -24.96
C LYS A 653 80.92 38.38 -25.81
N LEU A 654 79.62 38.09 -25.78
CA LEU A 654 78.66 39.04 -25.21
C LEU A 654 77.44 38.32 -24.64
N GLN A 655 76.70 39.03 -23.81
CA GLN A 655 75.53 38.59 -23.04
C GLN A 655 74.44 39.66 -23.23
N ILE A 656 73.21 39.39 -22.77
CA ILE A 656 72.14 40.37 -22.43
C ILE A 656 71.07 40.70 -23.52
N PHE A 657 69.82 40.37 -23.12
CA PHE A 657 68.47 40.89 -23.44
C PHE A 657 67.87 41.07 -24.87
N ALA A 658 66.80 40.28 -25.07
CA ALA A 658 65.38 40.71 -25.20
C ALA A 658 64.65 40.83 -26.57
N HIS A 659 63.54 40.08 -26.61
CA HIS A 659 62.19 40.42 -27.12
C HIS A 659 61.80 40.27 -28.61
N THR A 660 60.74 39.46 -28.79
CA THR A 660 59.60 39.55 -29.74
C THR A 660 59.83 39.62 -31.26
N GLY A 661 59.23 38.68 -32.00
CA GLY A 661 59.09 38.73 -33.46
C GLY A 661 58.43 37.48 -34.08
N GLU A 662 57.16 37.61 -34.49
CA GLU A 662 56.42 36.74 -35.42
C GLU A 662 56.94 36.91 -36.88
N SER A 663 56.70 36.07 -37.90
CA SER A 663 56.11 34.72 -38.03
C SER A 663 56.46 34.13 -39.42
N SER A 664 56.07 32.85 -39.65
CA SER A 664 55.57 32.26 -40.93
C SER A 664 56.25 32.50 -42.29
N GLU A 665 56.53 31.38 -43.00
CA GLU A 665 56.41 31.08 -44.46
C GLU A 665 57.63 30.26 -44.94
N GLN A 666 57.63 29.36 -45.93
CA GLN A 666 56.68 28.44 -46.57
C GLN A 666 57.53 27.59 -47.58
N ARG A 667 57.30 26.26 -47.66
CA ARG A 667 57.46 25.36 -48.86
C ARG A 667 58.72 25.37 -49.76
N THR A 668 59.14 24.16 -50.17
CA THR A 668 59.45 23.87 -51.60
C THR A 668 59.12 22.42 -51.96
N ASN A 669 58.82 22.11 -53.23
CA ASN A 669 58.35 20.79 -53.73
C ASN A 669 59.43 20.07 -54.59
N TYR A 670 59.29 18.75 -54.80
CA TYR A 670 59.80 18.02 -55.99
C TYR A 670 58.85 16.86 -56.42
N ILE A 671 58.97 16.33 -57.67
CA ILE A 671 57.87 15.76 -58.51
C ILE A 671 58.39 14.61 -59.44
N SER A 672 57.71 13.50 -59.82
CA SER A 672 56.38 12.89 -59.46
C SER A 672 56.38 11.32 -59.40
N LYS A 673 56.04 10.42 -60.38
CA LYS A 673 55.60 10.52 -61.80
C LYS A 673 55.00 9.21 -62.42
N ARG A 674 53.72 8.82 -62.13
CA ARG A 674 52.83 7.82 -62.87
C ARG A 674 53.19 6.31 -62.75
N ALA A 675 52.35 5.28 -63.03
CA ALA A 675 50.87 4.97 -63.08
C ALA A 675 50.75 3.41 -63.33
N VAL A 676 49.79 2.55 -62.87
CA VAL A 676 48.29 2.49 -62.89
C VAL A 676 47.74 2.35 -64.34
N PRO A 677 46.90 1.33 -64.76
CA PRO A 677 45.60 0.95 -64.15
C PRO A 677 44.99 -0.50 -64.26
N LYS A 678 44.13 -0.85 -63.26
CA LYS A 678 42.78 -1.51 -63.25
C LYS A 678 42.36 -2.77 -64.06
N GLN A 679 41.81 -3.76 -63.32
CA GLN A 679 40.53 -4.52 -63.50
C GLN A 679 40.16 -5.24 -62.16
N ILE A 680 38.93 -5.56 -61.67
CA ILE A 680 37.50 -5.50 -62.11
C ILE A 680 37.05 -6.79 -62.87
N THR A 681 36.02 -7.62 -62.53
CA THR A 681 34.72 -7.46 -61.78
C THR A 681 34.17 -8.78 -61.12
N ASN A 682 33.26 -8.64 -60.12
CA ASN A 682 32.03 -9.45 -59.79
C ASN A 682 31.94 -11.01 -59.61
N LYS A 683 31.46 -11.41 -58.41
CA LYS A 683 30.30 -12.30 -58.05
C LYS A 683 30.14 -13.80 -58.49
N SER A 684 30.26 -14.68 -57.48
CA SER A 684 29.15 -15.49 -56.84
C SER A 684 28.92 -17.01 -57.08
N LYS A 685 28.44 -17.65 -55.99
CA LYS A 685 27.66 -18.92 -55.79
C LYS A 685 28.30 -20.33 -55.92
N ASN A 686 28.34 -21.00 -54.76
CA ASN A 686 27.94 -22.38 -54.37
C ASN A 686 28.07 -23.57 -55.35
N ILE A 687 28.56 -24.73 -54.85
CA ILE A 687 27.76 -25.95 -54.56
C ILE A 687 28.63 -27.09 -53.92
N LEU A 688 28.02 -27.94 -53.09
CA LEU A 688 28.55 -29.16 -52.43
C LEU A 688 28.19 -30.43 -53.25
N PRO A 689 28.89 -31.61 -53.19
CA PRO A 689 28.80 -32.50 -52.00
C PRO A 689 29.86 -33.63 -51.76
N LYS A 690 29.91 -34.16 -50.52
CA LYS A 690 30.17 -35.60 -50.12
C LYS A 690 31.55 -36.25 -50.48
N THR A 691 32.07 -37.33 -49.85
CA THR A 691 31.58 -38.26 -48.78
C THR A 691 32.72 -38.98 -48.02
N SER A 692 32.56 -39.22 -46.71
CA SER A 692 33.08 -40.38 -45.93
C SER A 692 34.61 -40.50 -45.67
N SER A 693 35.14 -41.28 -44.70
CA SER A 693 34.52 -42.24 -43.75
C SER A 693 35.42 -42.52 -42.50
N LYS A 694 34.80 -42.71 -41.30
CA LYS A 694 35.22 -43.54 -40.12
C LYS A 694 36.61 -43.25 -39.48
N LYS A 695 36.90 -43.45 -38.19
CA LYS A 695 36.22 -43.83 -36.91
C LYS A 695 37.11 -43.21 -35.78
N SER A 696 36.86 -43.18 -34.47
CA SER A 696 35.87 -43.68 -33.48
C SER A 696 35.84 -42.61 -32.34
N SER A 697 34.87 -42.45 -31.43
CA SER A 697 34.27 -43.34 -30.39
C SER A 697 35.29 -43.76 -29.31
N PHE A 698 35.14 -43.48 -28.01
CA PHE A 698 34.00 -43.12 -27.15
C PHE A 698 34.31 -41.87 -26.27
N ALA A 699 33.44 -41.31 -25.42
CA ALA A 699 31.99 -41.01 -25.42
C ALA A 699 31.56 -40.52 -24.01
N VAL A 700 30.96 -39.31 -23.93
CA VAL A 700 29.66 -38.90 -23.30
C VAL A 700 29.12 -39.75 -22.11
N ILE A 701 28.49 -39.24 -21.02
CA ILE A 701 27.24 -38.42 -20.84
C ILE A 701 27.27 -37.85 -19.38
N ILE A 702 26.87 -36.63 -18.95
CA ILE A 702 25.96 -35.51 -19.36
C ILE A 702 24.51 -35.55 -18.79
N GLY A 703 24.04 -34.44 -18.22
CA GLY A 703 22.61 -34.09 -18.02
C GLY A 703 22.22 -33.92 -16.54
N LEU A 704 21.71 -32.78 -16.05
CA LEU A 704 20.60 -31.87 -16.43
C LEU A 704 19.18 -32.34 -16.07
N LEU A 705 18.64 -31.69 -15.01
CA LEU A 705 17.47 -30.80 -15.03
C LEU A 705 16.06 -31.38 -15.32
N ILE A 706 15.16 -31.19 -14.33
CA ILE A 706 13.67 -31.03 -14.36
C ILE A 706 13.25 -30.96 -12.87
N VAL A 707 12.33 -30.16 -12.29
CA VAL A 707 11.43 -29.01 -12.61
C VAL A 707 10.10 -29.29 -11.86
N THR A 708 9.52 -28.27 -11.20
CA THR A 708 8.29 -28.27 -10.34
C THR A 708 8.35 -29.19 -9.08
N ILE A 709 7.73 -28.91 -7.93
CA ILE A 709 6.43 -28.27 -7.60
C ILE A 709 6.50 -27.30 -6.38
N CYS A 710 5.54 -26.37 -6.39
CA CYS A 710 5.09 -25.33 -5.46
C CYS A 710 5.32 -25.41 -3.92
N THR A 711 5.60 -24.21 -3.34
CA THR A 711 5.02 -23.59 -2.11
C THR A 711 4.78 -24.39 -0.83
N GLY A 712 5.20 -23.87 0.35
CA GLY A 712 4.71 -24.42 1.63
C GLY A 712 5.24 -23.91 2.98
N ILE A 713 5.89 -22.73 3.09
CA ILE A 713 6.41 -22.22 4.39
C ILE A 713 5.79 -20.87 4.75
N PHE A 714 4.60 -20.88 5.38
CA PHE A 714 4.16 -19.84 6.33
C PHE A 714 2.90 -20.30 7.07
N LEU A 715 3.01 -20.61 8.38
CA LEU A 715 1.88 -20.64 9.32
C LEU A 715 2.37 -20.76 10.77
N GLN A 716 2.99 -19.70 11.29
CA GLN A 716 3.24 -19.59 12.73
C GLN A 716 2.01 -18.99 13.42
N LYS A 717 1.66 -19.56 14.58
CA LYS A 717 0.63 -19.08 15.50
C LYS A 717 0.80 -17.58 15.79
N TYR A 718 -0.29 -16.83 15.88
CA TYR A 718 -0.83 -16.41 17.19
C TYR A 718 -2.29 -15.95 17.07
N LYS A 719 -3.15 -16.35 18.02
CA LYS A 719 -4.53 -15.89 18.17
C LYS A 719 -4.91 -15.89 19.65
N LYS A 720 -4.76 -14.72 20.30
CA LYS A 720 -5.24 -14.35 21.64
C LYS A 720 -4.79 -12.92 21.96
N VAL A 721 -5.67 -11.95 21.79
CA VAL A 721 -6.53 -11.43 22.87
C VAL A 721 -7.96 -11.44 22.32
#